data_AF-A0AAD2A015-F1
#
_entry.id   AF-A0AAD2A015-F1
#
_cell.length_a   1.000
_cell.length_b   1.000
_cell.length_c   1.000
_cell.angle_alpha   90.00
_cell.angle_beta   90.00
_cell.angle_gamma   90.00
#
_symmetry.space_group_name_H-M   'P 1'
#
loop_
_entity.id
_entity.type
_entity.pdbx_description
1 polymer ?
#
loop_
_entity_poly.entity_id
_entity_poly.type
_entity_poly.pdbx_seq_one_letter_code
_entity_poly.pdbx_strand_id
1 'polypeptide(L)'
;MSLSLFCRASLPTQLQSEVLATGGRKRGLERVKNLIKRNGIPSVITSPLESLQSGNWVKLICGASFEDVVDIRNLSLVYTLAGVDCIDCAAEASVVSAVNEGIKAARGIVPIRRPWVMISVNDDEDLHFRKAEFDPNDCPLDCSRPCENICPAHAILNLGAASGGNAGVVAERCYGCGRCLPVCPYDKIKAITYVRDITATAELLKRDDVDAIEIHTSGRQDASFRDLWNGLGDSIDNVRLVAVSFPDLRDSTISAMNAMYTAMKANLRCFNLWQLDGRPMSGDIGRGATREAISFASYLAAARDRPKGFLQLAGGTNAHTVEGLKKRRLFQTKTIFDESNDGSVHLHSVSSSDALISGVAFGGYARKIVGRVLSSLQSEDGRAVIENYPDHLLKALMESLALADTLILLDSRFGLIQVFLRENIMATGQLFSKTTQALFYNYKQLPIQRMLDFDFLCGRETPSVAGIINPGSEGFQKLFFGQEEIAIPVHSTIEAACAAHPTADVFINFASFRSAAASSLSALKQPTIRVVAIIAEGVPESDTKQLIGYAKANNKVVIGPATVGGIQAGAFKIGDTAGTIDNIIHCKLYRPGSVGFVSKSGGMSNELYSTIARVSDGIYEGIAIGGDVFPGSTLSDHVLRFNNIPQVKMIVVLGEIGGRDEYSLVEALKQGKITKPVVAWVSGTCARLFKSEVQFGHAGAKSGGEMESAQAKNEALREAGAVVPTSYEAFESAIKETFEKLVEGGTIPPVKEVTPPQIPEDLNTAIKSGKVRAPTHIISTISDDRGEEPTYAGIPMSSIVEQGLGAGDVISLLWFKRSLPRYCTRFIEICIVLCADHGPCVSGAHNTIVTARAGKDLVSSLVSGLLTIGPRFGGAIDDAARYFKDAYDKGLTPYEFVESMKKKGIRVPGIGHRIKSADNRDKRVELLQKFARSNFPSVKYMEYAVEVETYTLSKANNLVLNVDGAIGSLFLDLLAGSGMFTKQEIDEIVGIGYLNGLFVLARSIGLIGHTFDQKRLKQPLYRHPWEDVLYTK
;
A
#
# COMPACT_ATOMS: atom_id res chain seq x y z
N MET A 1 27.51 -32.35 2.08
CA MET A 1 26.96 -30.98 2.11
C MET A 1 26.13 -30.79 0.84
N SER A 2 24.83 -31.07 0.90
CA SER A 2 23.92 -31.08 -0.26
C SER A 2 23.00 -29.87 -0.22
N LEU A 3 23.08 -29.02 -1.26
CA LEU A 3 22.18 -27.90 -1.54
C LEU A 3 20.75 -28.40 -1.81
N SER A 4 19.83 -28.14 -0.88
CA SER A 4 18.38 -28.31 -1.09
C SER A 4 17.81 -27.04 -1.75
N LEU A 5 17.64 -27.05 -3.08
CA LEU A 5 16.87 -26.04 -3.81
C LEU A 5 15.37 -26.25 -3.55
N PHE A 6 14.81 -25.55 -2.56
CA PHE A 6 13.38 -25.44 -2.35
C PHE A 6 12.78 -24.43 -3.35
N CYS A 7 12.09 -24.91 -4.38
CA CYS A 7 11.23 -24.09 -5.23
C CYS A 7 9.96 -23.72 -4.44
N ARG A 8 9.96 -22.57 -3.76
CA ARG A 8 8.74 -21.93 -3.25
C ARG A 8 8.00 -21.30 -4.43
N ALA A 9 6.90 -21.91 -4.86
CA ALA A 9 5.83 -21.13 -5.49
C ALA A 9 5.23 -20.24 -4.39
N SER A 10 5.63 -18.98 -4.37
CA SER A 10 5.16 -17.99 -3.40
C SER A 10 3.68 -17.71 -3.66
N LEU A 11 2.81 -18.11 -2.74
CA LEU A 11 1.46 -17.54 -2.65
C LEU A 11 1.59 -16.04 -2.34
N PRO A 12 0.71 -15.18 -2.90
CA PRO A 12 0.58 -13.80 -2.46
C PRO A 12 0.25 -13.73 -0.96
N THR A 13 0.89 -12.83 -0.23
CA THR A 13 0.79 -12.67 1.24
C THR A 13 -0.64 -12.36 1.73
N GLN A 14 -1.56 -11.99 0.83
CA GLN A 14 -3.00 -11.83 1.10
C GLN A 14 -3.75 -13.15 1.36
N LEU A 15 -3.27 -14.30 0.88
CA LEU A 15 -3.97 -15.59 1.06
C LEU A 15 -3.62 -16.31 2.37
N GLN A 16 -2.57 -15.90 3.08
CA GLN A 16 -2.14 -16.53 4.34
C GLN A 16 -2.87 -16.00 5.57
N SER A 17 -3.36 -14.75 5.55
CA SER A 17 -3.98 -14.10 6.73
C SER A 17 -5.39 -14.61 7.04
N GLU A 18 -6.05 -15.28 6.11
CA GLU A 18 -7.41 -15.78 6.26
C GLU A 18 -7.49 -17.20 6.87
N VAL A 19 -6.36 -17.89 7.03
CA VAL A 19 -6.32 -19.30 7.48
C VAL A 19 -6.31 -19.45 9.01
N LEU A 20 -6.18 -18.35 9.77
CA LEU A 20 -5.92 -18.40 11.22
C LEU A 20 -7.15 -18.21 12.14
N ALA A 21 -8.37 -18.29 11.63
CA ALA A 21 -9.58 -18.14 12.44
C ALA A 21 -10.49 -19.39 12.35
N THR A 22 -10.44 -20.25 13.36
CA THR A 22 -11.33 -21.42 13.50
C THR A 22 -12.76 -20.95 13.75
N GLY A 23 -13.58 -20.90 12.69
CA GLY A 23 -15.01 -20.55 12.75
C GLY A 23 -15.87 -21.75 12.37
N GLY A 24 -16.99 -21.96 13.09
CA GLY A 24 -17.86 -23.13 12.88
C GLY A 24 -18.34 -23.36 11.44
N ARG A 25 -18.66 -24.61 11.11
CA ARG A 25 -18.94 -25.15 9.75
C ARG A 25 -19.78 -24.26 8.81
N LYS A 26 -20.82 -23.57 9.33
CA LYS A 26 -21.65 -22.65 8.53
C LYS A 26 -20.89 -21.41 8.04
N ARG A 27 -20.00 -20.85 8.87
CA ARG A 27 -19.24 -19.64 8.57
C ARG A 27 -18.13 -19.91 7.54
N GLY A 28 -17.52 -21.10 7.57
CA GLY A 28 -16.52 -21.51 6.59
C GLY A 28 -17.10 -21.75 5.19
N LEU A 29 -18.26 -22.42 5.06
CA LEU A 29 -18.92 -22.60 3.76
C LEU A 29 -19.40 -21.27 3.14
N GLU A 30 -19.78 -20.29 3.96
CA GLU A 30 -20.14 -18.96 3.47
C GLU A 30 -18.92 -18.22 2.87
N ARG A 31 -17.72 -18.42 3.42
CA ARG A 31 -16.47 -17.90 2.84
C ARG A 31 -16.17 -18.53 1.49
N VAL A 32 -16.38 -19.84 1.34
CA VAL A 32 -16.27 -20.55 0.05
C VAL A 32 -17.25 -19.95 -0.97
N LYS A 33 -18.52 -19.77 -0.61
CA LYS A 33 -19.53 -19.14 -1.50
C LYS A 33 -19.15 -17.70 -1.88
N ASN A 34 -18.67 -16.91 -0.93
CA ASN A 34 -18.26 -15.53 -1.17
C ASN A 34 -17.04 -15.45 -2.09
N LEU A 35 -16.07 -16.35 -1.93
CA LEU A 35 -14.92 -16.45 -2.82
C LEU A 35 -15.36 -16.77 -4.26
N ILE A 36 -16.29 -17.70 -4.44
CA ILE A 36 -16.84 -18.06 -5.76
C ILE A 36 -17.59 -16.89 -6.40
N LYS A 37 -18.46 -16.21 -5.64
CA LYS A 37 -19.18 -15.01 -6.09
C LYS A 37 -18.23 -13.89 -6.48
N ARG A 38 -17.20 -13.63 -5.66
CA ARG A 38 -16.21 -12.56 -5.88
C ARG A 38 -15.39 -12.78 -7.14
N ASN A 39 -15.00 -14.02 -7.42
CA ASN A 39 -14.20 -14.34 -8.60
C ASN A 39 -15.05 -14.41 -9.88
N GLY A 40 -16.39 -14.37 -9.81
CA GLY A 40 -17.23 -14.39 -11.01
C GLY A 40 -17.12 -15.69 -11.80
N ILE A 41 -16.92 -16.80 -11.10
CA ILE A 41 -16.88 -18.15 -11.70
C ILE A 41 -18.18 -18.37 -12.48
N PRO A 42 -18.12 -18.86 -13.74
CA PRO A 42 -19.28 -18.89 -14.62
C PRO A 42 -20.51 -19.53 -13.97
N SER A 43 -21.61 -18.79 -14.01
CA SER A 43 -22.90 -19.22 -13.45
C SER A 43 -23.51 -20.35 -14.28
N VAL A 44 -24.66 -20.87 -13.85
CA VAL A 44 -25.45 -21.92 -14.55
C VAL A 44 -25.81 -21.57 -16.00
N ILE A 45 -25.56 -20.33 -16.44
CA ILE A 45 -25.94 -19.78 -17.75
C ILE A 45 -25.01 -20.24 -18.89
N THR A 46 -23.72 -20.50 -18.64
CA THR A 46 -22.77 -20.90 -19.71
C THR A 46 -22.55 -22.42 -19.76
N SER A 47 -22.56 -22.99 -20.96
CA SER A 47 -22.36 -24.43 -21.16
C SER A 47 -20.89 -24.80 -21.45
N PRO A 48 -20.39 -25.99 -21.06
CA PRO A 48 -19.05 -26.44 -21.45
C PRO A 48 -18.80 -26.42 -22.97
N LEU A 49 -19.87 -26.58 -23.77
CA LEU A 49 -19.80 -26.46 -25.23
C LEU A 49 -19.42 -25.05 -25.68
N GLU A 50 -19.97 -24.01 -25.04
CA GLU A 50 -19.63 -22.62 -25.36
C GLU A 50 -18.16 -22.34 -25.08
N SER A 51 -17.63 -22.81 -23.95
CA SER A 51 -16.20 -22.66 -23.65
C SER A 51 -15.30 -23.36 -24.67
N LEU A 52 -15.72 -24.55 -25.14
CA LEU A 52 -15.01 -25.28 -26.20
C LEU A 52 -14.98 -24.51 -27.51
N GLN A 53 -16.11 -23.90 -27.89
CA GLN A 53 -16.23 -23.11 -29.12
C GLN A 53 -15.55 -21.73 -28.99
N SER A 54 -15.54 -21.14 -27.80
CA SER A 54 -14.98 -19.80 -27.55
C SER A 54 -13.48 -19.81 -27.27
N GLY A 55 -12.84 -20.98 -27.22
CA GLY A 55 -11.43 -21.12 -26.91
C GLY A 55 -11.08 -21.03 -25.42
N ASN A 56 -12.05 -21.14 -24.51
CA ASN A 56 -11.85 -20.99 -23.06
C ASN A 56 -11.92 -22.31 -22.29
N TRP A 57 -11.85 -23.45 -22.99
CA TRP A 57 -12.07 -24.76 -22.40
C TRP A 57 -10.94 -25.18 -21.44
N VAL A 58 -11.33 -25.65 -20.25
CA VAL A 58 -10.44 -26.17 -19.22
C VAL A 58 -10.84 -27.59 -18.83
N LYS A 59 -9.93 -28.54 -19.05
CA LYS A 59 -10.09 -29.95 -18.67
C LYS A 59 -9.22 -30.28 -17.45
N LEU A 60 -9.80 -30.86 -16.40
CA LEU A 60 -9.05 -31.50 -15.33
C LEU A 60 -8.79 -32.96 -15.71
N ILE A 61 -7.53 -33.41 -15.64
CA ILE A 61 -7.16 -34.82 -15.82
C ILE A 61 -6.91 -35.42 -14.43
N CYS A 62 -7.85 -36.22 -13.92
CA CYS A 62 -7.66 -37.01 -12.71
C CYS A 62 -6.70 -38.19 -12.96
N GLY A 63 -6.60 -38.68 -14.19
CA GLY A 63 -5.64 -39.69 -14.64
C GLY A 63 -6.33 -40.98 -15.08
N ALA A 64 -5.96 -41.47 -16.26
CA ALA A 64 -6.56 -42.63 -16.91
C ALA A 64 -6.39 -43.97 -16.14
N SER A 65 -5.38 -44.04 -15.27
CA SER A 65 -5.06 -45.19 -14.41
C SER A 65 -5.21 -44.92 -12.91
N PHE A 66 -5.67 -43.71 -12.54
CA PHE A 66 -5.89 -43.34 -11.14
C PHE A 66 -7.31 -43.73 -10.71
N GLU A 67 -7.41 -44.57 -9.68
CA GLU A 67 -8.65 -45.23 -9.26
C GLU A 67 -8.96 -45.00 -7.75
N ASP A 68 -8.24 -44.10 -7.07
CA ASP A 68 -8.58 -43.70 -5.70
C ASP A 68 -9.84 -42.82 -5.71
N VAL A 69 -10.99 -43.47 -5.50
CA VAL A 69 -12.32 -42.85 -5.53
C VAL A 69 -12.47 -41.67 -4.56
N VAL A 70 -11.78 -41.67 -3.42
CA VAL A 70 -11.90 -40.59 -2.42
C VAL A 70 -11.19 -39.33 -2.92
N ASP A 71 -9.97 -39.49 -3.42
CA ASP A 71 -9.20 -38.38 -3.97
C ASP A 71 -9.83 -37.85 -5.26
N ILE A 72 -10.34 -38.73 -6.12
CA ILE A 72 -11.04 -38.33 -7.34
C ILE A 72 -12.29 -37.51 -7.02
N ARG A 73 -13.10 -37.94 -6.06
CA ARG A 73 -14.28 -37.20 -5.62
C ARG A 73 -13.92 -35.81 -5.09
N ASN A 74 -12.93 -35.72 -4.21
CA ASN A 74 -12.49 -34.46 -3.61
C ASN A 74 -11.88 -33.51 -4.66
N LEU A 75 -11.06 -34.03 -5.59
CA LEU A 75 -10.53 -33.26 -6.72
C LEU A 75 -11.66 -32.74 -7.61
N SER A 76 -12.62 -33.60 -7.93
CA SER A 76 -13.78 -33.25 -8.76
C SER A 76 -14.60 -32.14 -8.13
N LEU A 77 -14.84 -32.20 -6.81
CA LEU A 77 -15.52 -31.15 -6.07
C LEU A 77 -14.78 -29.82 -6.17
N VAL A 78 -13.49 -29.80 -5.80
CA VAL A 78 -12.69 -28.56 -5.75
C VAL A 78 -12.60 -27.89 -7.11
N TYR A 79 -12.32 -28.65 -8.17
CA TYR A 79 -12.18 -28.09 -9.51
C TYR A 79 -13.52 -27.78 -10.18
N THR A 80 -14.61 -28.45 -9.80
CA THR A 80 -15.96 -28.00 -10.16
C THR A 80 -16.23 -26.61 -9.57
N LEU A 81 -15.91 -26.40 -8.28
CA LEU A 81 -15.99 -25.07 -7.66
C LEU A 81 -15.06 -24.04 -8.31
N ALA A 82 -13.91 -24.46 -8.86
CA ALA A 82 -12.99 -23.60 -9.61
C ALA A 82 -13.48 -23.28 -11.04
N GLY A 83 -14.51 -23.97 -11.53
CA GLY A 83 -15.17 -23.66 -12.80
C GLY A 83 -14.63 -24.40 -14.02
N VAL A 84 -13.97 -25.56 -13.87
CA VAL A 84 -13.53 -26.38 -15.03
C VAL A 84 -14.70 -26.80 -15.93
N ASP A 85 -14.43 -27.02 -17.22
CA ASP A 85 -15.43 -27.43 -18.23
C ASP A 85 -15.61 -28.94 -18.31
N CYS A 86 -14.54 -29.68 -18.02
CA CYS A 86 -14.50 -31.14 -18.16
C CYS A 86 -13.63 -31.77 -17.09
N ILE A 87 -14.06 -32.91 -16.56
CA ILE A 87 -13.29 -33.73 -15.63
C ILE A 87 -13.10 -35.09 -16.28
N ASP A 88 -11.84 -35.47 -16.45
CA ASP A 88 -11.41 -36.68 -17.11
C ASP A 88 -10.82 -37.68 -16.12
N CYS A 89 -11.24 -38.94 -16.24
CA CYS A 89 -11.01 -39.97 -15.25
C CYS A 89 -10.90 -41.37 -15.89
N ALA A 90 -10.43 -42.34 -15.11
CA ALA A 90 -10.36 -43.73 -15.54
C ALA A 90 -11.74 -44.28 -15.93
N ALA A 91 -11.79 -45.06 -17.02
CA ALA A 91 -12.98 -45.80 -17.46
C ALA A 91 -13.32 -46.96 -16.52
N GLU A 92 -13.78 -46.65 -15.31
CA GLU A 92 -14.20 -47.59 -14.29
C GLU A 92 -15.45 -47.06 -13.57
N ALA A 93 -16.41 -47.94 -13.28
CA ALA A 93 -17.74 -47.54 -12.83
C ALA A 93 -17.73 -46.81 -11.47
N SER A 94 -16.87 -47.24 -10.54
CA SER A 94 -16.73 -46.61 -9.23
C SER A 94 -16.07 -45.23 -9.31
N VAL A 95 -15.08 -45.07 -10.19
CA VAL A 95 -14.42 -43.79 -10.48
C VAL A 95 -15.38 -42.77 -11.11
N VAL A 96 -16.15 -43.17 -12.13
CA VAL A 96 -17.17 -42.30 -12.75
C VAL A 96 -18.21 -41.84 -11.73
N SER A 97 -18.64 -42.76 -10.85
CA SER A 97 -19.60 -42.45 -9.79
C SER A 97 -19.01 -41.46 -8.78
N ALA A 98 -17.73 -41.59 -8.40
CA ALA A 98 -17.02 -40.67 -7.52
C ALA A 98 -16.86 -39.25 -8.12
N VAL A 99 -16.56 -39.14 -9.41
CA VAL A 99 -16.51 -37.85 -10.12
C VAL A 99 -17.87 -37.15 -10.04
N ASN A 100 -18.94 -37.85 -10.42
CA ASN A 100 -20.29 -37.30 -10.40
C ASN A 100 -20.77 -36.94 -8.98
N GLU A 101 -20.36 -37.70 -7.96
CA GLU A 101 -20.63 -37.35 -6.56
C GLU A 101 -19.94 -36.04 -6.15
N GLY A 102 -18.66 -35.86 -6.52
CA GLY A 102 -17.91 -34.62 -6.28
C GLY A 102 -18.54 -33.41 -6.97
N ILE A 103 -18.96 -33.55 -8.23
CA ILE A 103 -19.71 -32.53 -8.98
C ILE A 103 -21.01 -32.17 -8.25
N LYS A 104 -21.78 -33.18 -7.83
CA LYS A 104 -23.06 -32.99 -7.12
C LYS A 104 -22.85 -32.26 -5.80
N ALA A 105 -21.81 -32.62 -5.05
CA ALA A 105 -21.44 -31.96 -3.80
C ALA A 105 -21.08 -30.48 -4.01
N ALA A 106 -20.27 -30.17 -5.03
CA ALA A 106 -19.93 -28.79 -5.38
C ALA A 106 -21.17 -27.94 -5.72
N ARG A 107 -22.08 -28.49 -6.54
CA ARG A 107 -23.35 -27.83 -6.90
C ARG A 107 -24.32 -27.69 -5.73
N GLY A 108 -24.21 -28.56 -4.72
CA GLY A 108 -24.94 -28.42 -3.46
C GLY A 108 -24.44 -27.27 -2.58
N ILE A 109 -23.18 -26.86 -2.74
CA ILE A 109 -22.59 -25.71 -2.02
C ILE A 109 -23.00 -24.39 -2.67
N VAL A 110 -22.92 -24.30 -3.99
CA VAL A 110 -23.22 -23.09 -4.77
C VAL A 110 -23.84 -23.48 -6.11
N PRO A 111 -24.84 -22.73 -6.63
CA PRO A 111 -25.41 -23.02 -7.95
C PRO A 111 -24.41 -22.67 -9.06
N ILE A 112 -23.65 -23.67 -9.51
CA ILE A 112 -22.68 -23.57 -10.60
C ILE A 112 -22.98 -24.59 -11.70
N ARG A 113 -22.45 -24.33 -12.90
CA ARG A 113 -22.59 -25.23 -14.06
C ARG A 113 -21.94 -26.60 -13.78
N ARG A 114 -22.48 -27.66 -14.41
CA ARG A 114 -21.91 -29.02 -14.34
C ARG A 114 -20.83 -29.18 -15.42
N PRO A 115 -19.59 -29.56 -15.09
CA PRO A 115 -18.60 -29.96 -16.09
C PRO A 115 -19.02 -31.27 -16.78
N TRP A 116 -18.52 -31.48 -17.99
CA TRP A 116 -18.62 -32.78 -18.67
C TRP A 116 -17.74 -33.83 -17.97
N VAL A 117 -18.23 -35.06 -17.88
CA VAL A 117 -17.46 -36.20 -17.38
C VAL A 117 -16.90 -36.97 -18.57
N MET A 118 -15.57 -37.06 -18.64
CA MET A 118 -14.84 -37.76 -19.69
C MET A 118 -14.20 -39.02 -19.11
N ILE A 119 -14.30 -40.14 -19.81
CA ILE A 119 -13.56 -41.37 -19.47
C ILE A 119 -12.41 -41.60 -20.44
N SER A 120 -11.24 -41.96 -19.93
CA SER A 120 -10.07 -42.27 -20.78
C SER A 120 -9.87 -43.77 -20.97
N VAL A 121 -9.62 -44.16 -22.23
CA VAL A 121 -9.26 -45.52 -22.69
C VAL A 121 -8.05 -45.48 -23.61
N ASN A 122 -7.50 -46.64 -23.95
CA ASN A 122 -6.36 -46.79 -24.85
C ASN A 122 -6.61 -47.89 -25.89
N ASP A 123 -6.07 -47.70 -27.09
CA ASP A 123 -6.13 -48.68 -28.19
C ASP A 123 -5.02 -49.74 -28.14
N ASP A 124 -3.90 -49.42 -27.48
CA ASP A 124 -2.70 -50.24 -27.34
C ASP A 124 -1.96 -49.86 -26.05
N GLU A 125 -0.78 -50.42 -25.80
CA GLU A 125 0.07 -50.05 -24.67
C GLU A 125 0.40 -48.54 -24.65
N ASP A 126 -0.07 -47.86 -23.61
CA ASP A 126 0.13 -46.43 -23.42
C ASP A 126 0.68 -46.14 -22.02
N LEU A 127 1.58 -45.15 -21.93
CA LEU A 127 2.26 -44.80 -20.68
C LEU A 127 1.34 -44.18 -19.61
N HIS A 128 0.14 -43.71 -19.96
CA HIS A 128 -0.92 -43.25 -19.05
C HIS A 128 -1.70 -44.43 -18.45
N PHE A 129 -1.64 -45.59 -19.10
CA PHE A 129 -2.27 -46.86 -18.70
C PHE A 129 -1.23 -47.85 -18.22
N ARG A 130 -0.31 -47.37 -17.37
CA ARG A 130 0.66 -48.21 -16.69
C ARG A 130 0.63 -48.01 -15.20
N LYS A 131 0.98 -49.05 -14.45
CA LYS A 131 1.20 -48.97 -13.00
C LYS A 131 2.60 -49.47 -12.67
N ALA A 132 3.16 -48.93 -11.59
CA ALA A 132 4.37 -49.47 -11.00
C ALA A 132 4.03 -50.75 -10.23
N GLU A 133 4.88 -51.75 -10.31
CA GLU A 133 4.76 -52.99 -9.54
C GLU A 133 6.15 -53.42 -9.07
N PHE A 134 6.21 -53.93 -7.83
CA PHE A 134 7.36 -54.66 -7.30
C PHE A 134 6.88 -55.57 -6.17
N ASP A 135 7.59 -56.68 -5.95
CA ASP A 135 7.38 -57.48 -4.75
C ASP A 135 7.98 -56.74 -3.55
N PRO A 136 7.18 -56.37 -2.54
CA PRO A 136 7.69 -55.71 -1.34
C PRO A 136 8.76 -56.53 -0.62
N ASN A 137 8.69 -57.86 -0.68
CA ASN A 137 9.65 -58.76 -0.03
C ASN A 137 11.03 -58.74 -0.72
N ASP A 138 11.09 -58.33 -1.99
CA ASP A 138 12.33 -58.18 -2.76
C ASP A 138 13.03 -56.83 -2.53
N CYS A 139 12.45 -55.94 -1.70
CA CYS A 139 13.02 -54.63 -1.40
C CYS A 139 14.02 -54.72 -0.23
N PRO A 140 15.31 -54.39 -0.43
CA PRO A 140 16.32 -54.49 0.64
C PRO A 140 15.98 -53.62 1.86
N LEU A 141 16.17 -54.16 3.06
CA LEU A 141 15.87 -53.46 4.33
C LEU A 141 16.76 -52.22 4.56
N ASP A 142 17.95 -52.18 3.95
CA ASP A 142 18.92 -51.09 3.98
C ASP A 142 18.73 -50.04 2.87
N CYS A 143 17.73 -50.24 1.98
CA CYS A 143 17.41 -49.28 0.93
C CYS A 143 16.95 -47.95 1.52
N SER A 144 17.48 -46.83 1.02
CA SER A 144 17.05 -45.47 1.41
C SER A 144 15.66 -45.07 0.87
N ARG A 145 15.05 -45.95 0.07
CA ARG A 145 13.70 -45.84 -0.52
C ARG A 145 13.40 -44.48 -1.18
N PRO A 146 14.25 -44.02 -2.11
CA PRO A 146 14.02 -42.76 -2.83
C PRO A 146 12.72 -42.78 -3.66
N CYS A 147 12.24 -43.97 -4.03
CA CYS A 147 10.99 -44.17 -4.77
C CYS A 147 9.74 -43.69 -3.99
N GLU A 148 9.75 -43.74 -2.66
CA GLU A 148 8.63 -43.26 -1.81
C GLU A 148 8.52 -41.74 -1.91
N ASN A 149 9.65 -41.04 -1.75
CA ASN A 149 9.70 -39.58 -1.73
C ASN A 149 9.42 -38.94 -3.10
N ILE A 150 9.77 -39.62 -4.19
CA ILE A 150 9.55 -39.10 -5.55
C ILE A 150 8.13 -39.33 -6.05
N CYS A 151 7.34 -40.21 -5.40
CA CYS A 151 6.02 -40.61 -5.86
C CYS A 151 4.95 -39.54 -5.53
N PRO A 152 4.43 -38.80 -6.53
CA PRO A 152 3.55 -37.66 -6.30
C PRO A 152 2.14 -38.03 -5.81
N ALA A 153 1.71 -39.29 -5.98
CA ALA A 153 0.43 -39.79 -5.46
C ALA A 153 0.58 -40.58 -4.15
N HIS A 154 1.78 -40.64 -3.57
CA HIS A 154 2.06 -41.45 -2.38
C HIS A 154 1.58 -42.90 -2.51
N ALA A 155 1.75 -43.47 -3.72
CA ALA A 155 1.28 -44.80 -4.06
C ALA A 155 2.22 -45.93 -3.60
N ILE A 156 3.33 -45.63 -2.92
CA ILE A 156 4.28 -46.62 -2.41
C ILE A 156 4.27 -46.52 -0.88
N LEU A 157 3.85 -47.59 -0.18
CA LEU A 157 3.68 -47.62 1.28
C LEU A 157 4.78 -48.41 1.99
N ASN A 158 5.07 -48.02 3.23
CA ASN A 158 6.19 -48.49 4.05
C ASN A 158 6.02 -49.94 4.55
N LEU A 159 7.07 -50.76 4.40
CA LEU A 159 7.24 -52.14 4.92
C LEU A 159 7.44 -52.26 6.45
N GLY A 160 7.15 -51.22 7.24
CA GLY A 160 7.65 -51.11 8.62
C GLY A 160 6.64 -51.02 9.77
N ALA A 161 5.32 -51.10 9.53
CA ALA A 161 4.32 -50.95 10.59
C ALA A 161 3.55 -52.25 10.83
N ALA A 162 3.72 -52.80 12.04
CA ALA A 162 2.89 -53.87 12.57
C ALA A 162 1.42 -53.45 12.62
N SER A 163 0.65 -53.77 11.56
CA SER A 163 -0.81 -53.89 11.55
C SER A 163 -1.32 -54.25 10.14
N GLY A 164 -1.16 -55.52 9.75
CA GLY A 164 -2.07 -56.23 8.81
C GLY A 164 -2.45 -55.61 7.46
N GLY A 165 -1.73 -54.61 6.92
CA GLY A 165 -2.05 -53.94 5.65
C GLY A 165 -0.95 -54.10 4.61
N ASN A 166 -1.35 -54.36 3.36
CA ASN A 166 -0.48 -54.63 2.20
C ASN A 166 0.67 -53.60 2.06
N ALA A 167 1.91 -54.06 2.21
CA ALA A 167 3.09 -53.32 1.80
C ALA A 167 3.22 -53.34 0.26
N GLY A 168 3.83 -52.32 -0.35
CA GLY A 168 4.04 -52.25 -1.81
C GLY A 168 3.39 -51.07 -2.50
N VAL A 169 3.11 -51.23 -3.81
CA VAL A 169 2.40 -50.22 -4.61
C VAL A 169 0.89 -50.35 -4.39
N VAL A 170 0.26 -49.27 -3.95
CA VAL A 170 -1.20 -49.13 -3.92
C VAL A 170 -1.66 -48.88 -5.35
N ALA A 171 -2.15 -49.93 -6.00
CA ALA A 171 -2.51 -49.92 -7.41
C ALA A 171 -3.50 -48.80 -7.74
N GLU A 172 -4.49 -48.54 -6.88
CA GLU A 172 -5.53 -47.53 -7.09
C GLU A 172 -4.97 -46.10 -7.09
N ARG A 173 -3.87 -45.85 -6.36
CA ARG A 173 -3.21 -44.54 -6.32
C ARG A 173 -2.13 -44.37 -7.38
N CYS A 174 -1.64 -45.46 -7.95
CA CYS A 174 -0.56 -45.43 -8.92
C CYS A 174 -1.09 -45.05 -10.30
N TYR A 175 -0.92 -43.77 -10.67
CA TYR A 175 -1.34 -43.28 -11.99
C TYR A 175 -0.26 -43.38 -13.07
N GLY A 176 0.81 -44.15 -12.85
CA GLY A 176 1.78 -44.44 -13.91
C GLY A 176 2.82 -43.35 -14.23
N CYS A 177 3.09 -42.40 -13.32
CA CYS A 177 4.06 -41.31 -13.59
C CYS A 177 5.50 -41.78 -13.89
N GLY A 178 5.86 -43.01 -13.50
CA GLY A 178 7.15 -43.64 -13.82
C GLY A 178 8.36 -43.08 -13.07
N ARG A 179 8.20 -42.11 -12.16
CA ARG A 179 9.32 -41.47 -11.43
C ARG A 179 10.06 -42.41 -10.49
N CYS A 180 9.36 -43.41 -9.98
CA CYS A 180 9.94 -44.41 -9.10
C CYS A 180 10.89 -45.38 -9.83
N LEU A 181 10.73 -45.55 -11.15
CA LEU A 181 11.52 -46.48 -11.96
C LEU A 181 13.01 -46.09 -11.98
N PRO A 182 13.43 -44.89 -12.43
CA PRO A 182 14.86 -44.56 -12.56
C PRO A 182 15.56 -44.26 -11.24
N VAL A 183 14.82 -44.06 -10.13
CA VAL A 183 15.42 -43.74 -8.83
C VAL A 183 15.60 -44.99 -7.95
N CYS A 184 15.05 -46.14 -8.36
CA CYS A 184 15.20 -47.37 -7.60
C CYS A 184 16.67 -47.82 -7.65
N PRO A 185 17.43 -47.84 -6.53
CA PRO A 185 18.86 -48.18 -6.57
C PRO A 185 19.16 -49.62 -6.97
N TYR A 186 18.14 -50.49 -6.93
CA TYR A 186 18.25 -51.93 -7.16
C TYR A 186 17.40 -52.41 -8.35
N ASP A 187 16.83 -51.49 -9.14
CA ASP A 187 16.00 -51.78 -10.34
C ASP A 187 14.86 -52.79 -10.11
N LYS A 188 14.25 -52.76 -8.91
CA LYS A 188 13.17 -53.71 -8.52
C LYS A 188 11.78 -53.29 -8.97
N ILE A 189 11.58 -52.03 -9.32
CA ILE A 189 10.26 -51.49 -9.74
C ILE A 189 10.12 -51.64 -11.25
N LYS A 190 9.07 -52.33 -11.69
CA LYS A 190 8.69 -52.49 -13.10
C LYS A 190 7.43 -51.69 -13.40
N ALA A 191 7.23 -51.36 -14.67
CA ALA A 191 5.98 -50.79 -15.16
C ALA A 191 5.17 -51.87 -15.87
N ILE A 192 3.89 -51.99 -15.55
CA ILE A 192 2.96 -52.89 -16.23
C ILE A 192 1.91 -52.03 -16.91
N THR A 193 1.86 -52.12 -18.23
CA THR A 193 0.86 -51.53 -19.10
C THR A 193 -0.37 -52.43 -19.16
N TYR A 194 -1.54 -51.83 -19.33
CA TYR A 194 -2.79 -52.56 -19.53
C TYR A 194 -3.69 -51.81 -20.49
N VAL A 195 -4.62 -52.52 -21.12
CA VAL A 195 -5.61 -51.96 -22.05
C VAL A 195 -6.99 -52.05 -21.40
N ARG A 196 -7.78 -50.98 -21.51
CA ARG A 196 -9.15 -50.98 -20.96
C ARG A 196 -10.04 -51.94 -21.75
N ASP A 197 -10.89 -52.66 -21.03
CA ASP A 197 -11.85 -53.58 -21.65
C ASP A 197 -12.88 -52.81 -22.48
N ILE A 198 -13.00 -53.20 -23.75
CA ILE A 198 -13.85 -52.51 -24.72
C ILE A 198 -15.33 -52.66 -24.35
N THR A 199 -15.73 -53.84 -23.88
CA THR A 199 -17.13 -54.13 -23.52
C THR A 199 -17.56 -53.31 -22.31
N ALA A 200 -16.73 -53.29 -21.26
CA ALA A 200 -16.96 -52.48 -20.06
C ALA A 200 -17.00 -50.98 -20.40
N THR A 201 -16.13 -50.53 -21.30
CA THR A 201 -16.15 -49.13 -21.78
C THR A 201 -17.46 -48.81 -22.49
N ALA A 202 -17.89 -49.65 -23.44
CA ALA A 202 -19.13 -49.45 -24.18
C ALA A 202 -20.37 -49.41 -23.27
N GLU A 203 -20.39 -50.21 -22.19
CA GLU A 203 -21.45 -50.15 -21.18
C GLU A 203 -21.39 -48.87 -20.34
N LEU A 204 -20.19 -48.37 -20.00
CA LEU A 204 -20.05 -47.09 -19.30
C LEU A 204 -20.55 -45.91 -20.15
N LEU A 205 -20.29 -45.91 -21.46
CA LEU A 205 -20.75 -44.85 -22.37
C LEU A 205 -22.28 -44.77 -22.51
N LYS A 206 -23.00 -45.86 -22.20
CA LYS A 206 -24.47 -45.86 -22.19
C LYS A 206 -25.08 -45.18 -20.96
N ARG A 207 -24.28 -44.85 -19.95
CA ARG A 207 -24.75 -44.14 -18.75
C ARG A 207 -24.99 -42.67 -19.07
N ASP A 208 -25.99 -42.07 -18.43
CA ASP A 208 -26.35 -40.67 -18.59
C ASP A 208 -25.40 -39.70 -17.84
N ASP A 209 -24.48 -40.24 -17.04
CA ASP A 209 -23.52 -39.51 -16.23
C ASP A 209 -22.09 -39.48 -16.81
N VAL A 210 -21.92 -39.96 -18.06
CA VAL A 210 -20.71 -39.86 -18.88
C VAL A 210 -21.02 -39.01 -20.12
N ASP A 211 -20.29 -37.92 -20.33
CA ASP A 211 -20.55 -36.96 -21.41
C ASP A 211 -19.54 -37.06 -22.56
N ALA A 212 -18.37 -37.65 -22.34
CA ALA A 212 -17.28 -37.66 -23.30
C ALA A 212 -16.37 -38.89 -23.13
N ILE A 213 -15.63 -39.23 -24.18
CA ILE A 213 -14.59 -40.26 -24.15
C ILE A 213 -13.27 -39.69 -24.65
N GLU A 214 -12.17 -40.12 -24.05
CA GLU A 214 -10.82 -39.90 -24.52
C GLU A 214 -10.19 -41.23 -24.93
N ILE A 215 -9.67 -41.29 -26.16
CA ILE A 215 -8.92 -42.43 -26.69
C ILE A 215 -7.45 -42.04 -26.77
N HIS A 216 -6.62 -42.69 -25.96
CA HIS A 216 -5.17 -42.63 -26.05
C HIS A 216 -4.67 -43.56 -27.14
N THR A 217 -3.73 -43.06 -27.94
CA THR A 217 -3.13 -43.83 -29.02
C THR A 217 -1.64 -43.56 -29.17
N SER A 218 -0.89 -44.61 -29.49
CA SER A 218 0.54 -44.48 -29.84
C SER A 218 0.76 -43.84 -31.22
N GLY A 219 -0.28 -43.76 -32.05
CA GLY A 219 -0.22 -43.25 -33.42
C GLY A 219 0.56 -44.14 -34.41
N ARG A 220 1.03 -45.31 -33.97
CA ARG A 220 1.85 -46.24 -34.77
C ARG A 220 1.07 -47.41 -35.34
N GLN A 221 -0.07 -47.78 -34.75
CA GLN A 221 -0.86 -48.95 -35.12
C GLN A 221 -2.30 -48.56 -35.48
N ASP A 222 -2.62 -48.44 -36.77
CA ASP A 222 -3.97 -48.09 -37.26
C ASP A 222 -5.00 -49.22 -37.01
N ALA A 223 -4.55 -50.49 -36.94
CA ALA A 223 -5.43 -51.63 -36.70
C ALA A 223 -6.05 -51.61 -35.30
N SER A 224 -5.25 -51.44 -34.26
CA SER A 224 -5.72 -51.45 -32.86
C SER A 224 -6.70 -50.31 -32.58
N PHE A 225 -6.46 -49.12 -33.15
CA PHE A 225 -7.38 -47.99 -33.07
C PHE A 225 -8.75 -48.33 -33.70
N ARG A 226 -8.75 -48.97 -34.88
CA ARG A 226 -9.98 -49.39 -35.56
C ARG A 226 -10.72 -50.47 -34.77
N ASP A 227 -10.00 -51.42 -34.18
CA ASP A 227 -10.60 -52.48 -33.36
C ASP A 227 -11.30 -51.90 -32.13
N LEU A 228 -10.65 -50.97 -31.43
CA LEU A 228 -11.28 -50.23 -30.32
C LEU A 228 -12.49 -49.42 -30.81
N TRP A 229 -12.33 -48.61 -31.86
CA TRP A 229 -13.40 -47.76 -32.38
C TRP A 229 -14.62 -48.55 -32.83
N ASN A 230 -14.42 -49.65 -33.56
CA ASN A 230 -15.48 -50.54 -34.01
C ASN A 230 -16.15 -51.26 -32.82
N GLY A 231 -15.37 -51.65 -31.82
CA GLY A 231 -15.88 -52.33 -30.63
C GLY A 231 -16.70 -51.43 -29.70
N LEU A 232 -16.46 -50.11 -29.71
CA LEU A 232 -17.35 -49.14 -29.05
C LEU A 232 -18.70 -49.04 -29.77
N GLY A 233 -18.73 -49.15 -31.09
CA GLY A 233 -19.95 -49.22 -31.89
C GLY A 233 -20.93 -48.09 -31.60
N ASP A 234 -22.23 -48.41 -31.50
CA ASP A 234 -23.31 -47.45 -31.28
C ASP A 234 -23.26 -46.77 -29.89
N SER A 235 -22.40 -47.23 -28.97
CA SER A 235 -22.26 -46.56 -27.66
C SER A 235 -21.71 -45.13 -27.76
N ILE A 236 -20.96 -44.83 -28.83
CA ILE A 236 -20.43 -43.49 -29.14
C ILE A 236 -21.55 -42.46 -29.38
N ASP A 237 -22.75 -42.90 -29.81
CA ASP A 237 -23.87 -41.98 -30.04
C ASP A 237 -24.40 -41.32 -28.75
N ASN A 238 -24.00 -41.84 -27.57
CA ASN A 238 -24.42 -41.31 -26.26
C ASN A 238 -23.50 -40.20 -25.72
N VAL A 239 -22.32 -40.00 -26.31
CA VAL A 239 -21.38 -38.96 -25.86
C VAL A 239 -21.46 -37.69 -26.69
N ARG A 240 -21.13 -36.56 -26.06
CA ARG A 240 -21.11 -35.22 -26.67
C ARG A 240 -19.78 -34.90 -27.34
N LEU A 241 -18.70 -35.55 -26.91
CA LEU A 241 -17.34 -35.26 -27.34
C LEU A 241 -16.49 -36.54 -27.36
N VAL A 242 -15.81 -36.78 -28.48
CA VAL A 242 -14.72 -37.76 -28.58
C VAL A 242 -13.41 -36.98 -28.64
N ALA A 243 -12.53 -37.27 -27.69
CA ALA A 243 -11.17 -36.75 -27.65
C ALA A 243 -10.20 -37.86 -28.09
N VAL A 244 -9.22 -37.52 -28.94
CA VAL A 244 -8.11 -38.42 -29.27
C VAL A 244 -6.83 -37.81 -28.72
N SER A 245 -6.21 -38.48 -27.74
CA SER A 245 -4.94 -38.06 -27.15
C SER A 245 -3.79 -38.59 -27.99
N PHE A 246 -3.01 -37.68 -28.54
CA PHE A 246 -2.05 -37.97 -29.59
C PHE A 246 -0.65 -37.44 -29.25
N PRO A 247 0.41 -38.28 -29.28
CA PRO A 247 1.78 -37.86 -28.99
C PRO A 247 2.43 -37.12 -30.17
N ASP A 248 3.48 -36.34 -29.90
CA ASP A 248 4.28 -35.71 -30.97
C ASP A 248 5.15 -36.74 -31.71
N LEU A 249 4.64 -37.23 -32.85
CA LEU A 249 5.36 -38.15 -33.74
C LEU A 249 6.22 -37.42 -34.79
N ARG A 250 6.40 -36.10 -34.64
CA ARG A 250 7.10 -35.24 -35.62
C ARG A 250 6.43 -35.34 -37.00
N ASP A 251 7.20 -35.69 -38.04
CA ASP A 251 6.79 -35.61 -39.44
C ASP A 251 5.62 -36.55 -39.80
N SER A 252 5.36 -37.61 -39.02
CA SER A 252 4.25 -38.55 -39.28
C SER A 252 2.93 -38.19 -38.56
N THR A 253 2.93 -37.16 -37.70
CA THR A 253 1.79 -36.80 -36.85
C THR A 253 0.51 -36.58 -37.67
N ILE A 254 0.55 -35.73 -38.69
CA ILE A 254 -0.64 -35.36 -39.48
C ILE A 254 -1.19 -36.55 -40.28
N SER A 255 -0.30 -37.39 -40.83
CA SER A 255 -0.69 -38.59 -41.58
C SER A 255 -1.45 -39.58 -40.69
N ALA A 256 -0.94 -39.84 -39.49
CA ALA A 256 -1.58 -40.72 -38.51
C ALA A 256 -2.91 -40.15 -37.99
N MET A 257 -2.98 -38.85 -37.68
CA MET A 257 -4.24 -38.19 -37.30
C MET A 257 -5.31 -38.31 -38.41
N ASN A 258 -4.92 -38.16 -39.68
CA ASN A 258 -5.84 -38.31 -40.82
C ASN A 258 -6.33 -39.75 -40.99
N ALA A 259 -5.49 -40.75 -40.76
CA ALA A 259 -5.89 -42.15 -40.79
C ALA A 259 -6.96 -42.45 -39.73
N MET A 260 -6.73 -42.03 -38.49
CA MET A 260 -7.68 -42.19 -37.38
C MET A 260 -8.99 -41.43 -37.62
N TYR A 261 -8.90 -40.18 -38.09
CA TYR A 261 -10.09 -39.41 -38.43
C TYR A 261 -10.91 -40.10 -39.53
N THR A 262 -10.24 -40.72 -40.51
CA THR A 262 -10.92 -41.47 -41.57
C THR A 262 -11.66 -42.69 -41.02
N ALA A 263 -11.08 -43.41 -40.05
CA ALA A 263 -11.74 -44.50 -39.35
C ALA A 263 -12.96 -44.01 -38.55
N MET A 264 -12.86 -42.86 -37.88
CA MET A 264 -13.94 -42.30 -37.07
C MET A 264 -15.07 -41.69 -37.90
N LYS A 265 -14.75 -41.05 -39.03
CA LYS A 265 -15.63 -40.13 -39.76
C LYS A 265 -17.00 -40.71 -40.13
N ALA A 266 -17.10 -42.02 -40.38
CA ALA A 266 -18.36 -42.65 -40.76
C ALA A 266 -19.40 -42.64 -39.61
N ASN A 267 -18.95 -42.78 -38.37
CA ASN A 267 -19.82 -42.94 -37.19
C ASN A 267 -19.64 -41.82 -36.14
N LEU A 268 -18.83 -40.81 -36.43
CA LEU A 268 -18.60 -39.68 -35.52
C LEU A 268 -19.73 -38.64 -35.63
N ARG A 269 -20.73 -38.75 -34.75
CA ARG A 269 -21.89 -37.84 -34.69
C ARG A 269 -21.74 -36.68 -33.70
N CYS A 270 -20.73 -36.74 -32.83
CA CYS A 270 -20.47 -35.77 -31.77
C CYS A 270 -19.29 -34.83 -32.11
N PHE A 271 -18.91 -33.95 -31.19
CA PHE A 271 -17.73 -33.10 -31.38
C PHE A 271 -16.44 -33.91 -31.35
N ASN A 272 -15.42 -33.47 -32.10
CA ASN A 272 -14.09 -34.08 -32.12
C ASN A 272 -13.07 -33.12 -31.49
N LEU A 273 -12.22 -33.64 -30.60
CA LEU A 273 -11.13 -32.90 -29.97
C LEU A 273 -9.81 -33.67 -30.09
N TRP A 274 -8.78 -33.00 -30.58
CA TRP A 274 -7.42 -33.52 -30.60
C TRP A 274 -6.69 -33.02 -29.36
N GLN A 275 -6.43 -33.93 -28.43
CA GLN A 275 -5.65 -33.65 -27.24
C GLN A 275 -4.17 -33.84 -27.56
N LEU A 276 -3.43 -32.73 -27.55
CA LEU A 276 -2.03 -32.67 -27.94
C LEU A 276 -1.15 -33.03 -26.75
N ASP A 277 -0.71 -34.26 -26.66
CA ASP A 277 0.07 -34.76 -25.53
C ASP A 277 1.57 -34.54 -25.75
N GLY A 278 2.00 -33.28 -25.62
CA GLY A 278 3.34 -32.84 -26.02
C GLY A 278 4.47 -33.54 -25.26
N ARG A 279 4.52 -33.31 -23.94
CA ARG A 279 5.43 -34.05 -23.04
C ARG A 279 4.61 -34.81 -22.00
N PRO A 280 4.28 -36.08 -22.23
CA PRO A 280 3.41 -36.85 -21.34
C PRO A 280 3.91 -36.87 -19.89
N MET A 281 2.97 -36.93 -18.94
CA MET A 281 3.26 -37.12 -17.50
C MET A 281 4.23 -36.12 -16.85
N SER A 282 4.39 -34.93 -17.45
CA SER A 282 5.46 -33.99 -17.09
C SER A 282 4.99 -32.61 -16.59
N GLY A 283 3.67 -32.38 -16.46
CA GLY A 283 3.10 -31.06 -16.17
C GLY A 283 3.72 -30.35 -14.95
N ASP A 284 4.07 -31.07 -13.90
CA ASP A 284 4.60 -30.52 -12.65
C ASP A 284 6.13 -30.34 -12.60
N ILE A 285 6.84 -30.69 -13.68
CA ILE A 285 8.32 -30.64 -13.81
C ILE A 285 8.82 -29.22 -14.16
N GLY A 286 7.92 -28.27 -14.43
CA GLY A 286 8.22 -26.84 -14.60
C GLY A 286 8.30 -26.37 -16.06
N ARG A 287 8.91 -25.20 -16.30
CA ARG A 287 8.86 -24.47 -17.60
C ARG A 287 9.34 -25.26 -18.82
N GLY A 288 10.28 -26.19 -18.64
CA GLY A 288 10.86 -26.97 -19.74
C GLY A 288 9.80 -27.81 -20.46
N ALA A 289 8.95 -28.51 -19.71
CA ALA A 289 7.88 -29.35 -20.25
C ALA A 289 6.85 -28.54 -21.06
N THR A 290 6.51 -27.34 -20.59
CA THR A 290 5.54 -26.45 -21.24
C THR A 290 6.02 -25.93 -22.58
N ARG A 291 7.32 -25.75 -22.76
CA ARG A 291 7.90 -25.29 -24.03
C ARG A 291 7.69 -26.32 -25.14
N GLU A 292 7.84 -27.61 -24.83
CA GLU A 292 7.62 -28.71 -25.77
C GLU A 292 6.13 -28.79 -26.16
N ALA A 293 5.22 -28.73 -25.18
CA ALA A 293 3.77 -28.73 -25.42
C ALA A 293 3.32 -27.57 -26.33
N ILE A 294 3.82 -26.35 -26.11
CA ILE A 294 3.51 -25.19 -26.94
C ILE A 294 4.13 -25.31 -28.34
N SER A 295 5.31 -25.92 -28.45
CA SER A 295 5.94 -26.15 -29.76
C SER A 295 5.11 -27.10 -30.61
N PHE A 296 4.64 -28.21 -30.02
CA PHE A 296 3.77 -29.17 -30.68
C PHE A 296 2.44 -28.53 -31.12
N ALA A 297 1.83 -27.74 -30.24
CA ALA A 297 0.64 -26.97 -30.56
C ALA A 297 0.86 -25.94 -31.68
N SER A 298 2.02 -25.26 -31.70
CA SER A 298 2.36 -24.30 -32.76
C SER A 298 2.48 -24.98 -34.13
N TYR A 299 3.11 -26.16 -34.18
CA TYR A 299 3.27 -26.96 -35.39
C TYR A 299 1.90 -27.39 -35.94
N LEU A 300 1.03 -27.97 -35.10
CA LEU A 300 -0.30 -28.41 -35.53
C LEU A 300 -1.27 -27.27 -35.82
N ALA A 301 -1.14 -26.12 -35.15
CA ALA A 301 -1.93 -24.93 -35.45
C ALA A 301 -1.62 -24.34 -36.83
N ALA A 302 -0.39 -24.50 -37.33
CA ALA A 302 0.05 -23.99 -38.63
C ALA A 302 -0.22 -24.96 -39.81
N ALA A 303 -0.48 -26.24 -39.52
CA ALA A 303 -0.72 -27.26 -40.53
C ALA A 303 -2.09 -27.11 -41.22
N ARG A 304 -2.10 -27.06 -42.56
CA ARG A 304 -3.32 -26.88 -43.36
C ARG A 304 -4.04 -28.20 -43.70
N ASP A 305 -3.31 -29.30 -43.67
CA ASP A 305 -3.71 -30.66 -44.06
C ASP A 305 -4.13 -31.55 -42.86
N ARG A 306 -4.25 -30.96 -41.66
CA ARG A 306 -4.72 -31.65 -40.45
C ARG A 306 -6.23 -32.00 -40.54
N PRO A 307 -6.67 -33.08 -39.87
CA PRO A 307 -8.10 -33.43 -39.82
C PRO A 307 -8.92 -32.42 -39.00
N LYS A 308 -10.24 -32.42 -39.19
CA LYS A 308 -11.16 -31.51 -38.47
C LYS A 308 -11.24 -31.87 -36.98
N GLY A 309 -11.33 -30.86 -36.12
CA GLY A 309 -11.53 -31.01 -34.68
C GLY A 309 -10.98 -29.82 -33.90
N PHE A 310 -11.41 -29.68 -32.66
CA PHE A 310 -10.85 -28.71 -31.70
C PHE A 310 -9.44 -29.14 -31.30
N LEU A 311 -8.56 -28.20 -30.96
CA LEU A 311 -7.23 -28.52 -30.43
C LEU A 311 -7.16 -28.18 -28.95
N GLN A 312 -6.62 -29.09 -28.13
CA GLN A 312 -6.41 -28.84 -26.70
C GLN A 312 -5.01 -29.26 -26.31
N LEU A 313 -4.27 -28.39 -25.60
CA LEU A 313 -2.97 -28.81 -25.05
C LEU A 313 -3.16 -29.74 -23.86
N ALA A 314 -2.43 -30.84 -23.85
CA ALA A 314 -2.16 -31.69 -22.69
C ALA A 314 -0.66 -32.00 -22.64
N GLY A 315 -0.21 -32.85 -21.72
CA GLY A 315 1.19 -33.28 -21.64
C GLY A 315 2.20 -32.14 -21.44
N GLY A 316 2.55 -31.81 -20.20
CA GLY A 316 3.53 -30.76 -19.89
C GLY A 316 2.89 -29.38 -19.59
N THR A 317 1.58 -29.35 -19.38
CA THR A 317 0.80 -28.16 -19.04
C THR A 317 0.93 -27.78 -17.55
N ASN A 318 1.13 -26.48 -17.28
CA ASN A 318 1.21 -25.89 -15.93
C ASN A 318 0.94 -24.38 -15.95
N ALA A 319 1.25 -23.67 -14.85
CA ALA A 319 1.03 -22.22 -14.72
C ALA A 319 1.67 -21.35 -15.81
N HIS A 320 2.62 -21.86 -16.59
CA HIS A 320 3.24 -21.13 -17.70
C HIS A 320 2.56 -21.35 -19.05
N THR A 321 1.63 -22.30 -19.15
CA THR A 321 1.07 -22.75 -20.44
C THR A 321 0.27 -21.65 -21.12
N VAL A 322 -0.66 -21.01 -20.40
CA VAL A 322 -1.53 -19.99 -20.99
C VAL A 322 -0.76 -18.75 -21.41
N GLU A 323 0.18 -18.28 -20.58
CA GLU A 323 1.08 -17.19 -20.94
C GLU A 323 1.90 -17.53 -22.19
N GLY A 324 2.39 -18.76 -22.28
CA GLY A 324 3.15 -19.22 -23.43
C GLY A 324 2.32 -19.34 -24.72
N LEU A 325 1.06 -19.77 -24.63
CA LEU A 325 0.12 -19.78 -25.76
C LEU A 325 -0.21 -18.35 -26.23
N LYS A 326 -0.44 -17.41 -25.30
CA LYS A 326 -0.65 -15.98 -25.60
C LYS A 326 0.56 -15.38 -26.31
N LYS A 327 1.77 -15.64 -25.82
CA LYS A 327 3.03 -15.19 -26.45
C LYS A 327 3.20 -15.70 -27.89
N ARG A 328 2.66 -16.87 -28.21
CA ARG A 328 2.70 -17.47 -29.56
C ARG A 328 1.48 -17.14 -30.42
N ARG A 329 0.54 -16.32 -29.91
CA ARG A 329 -0.73 -15.97 -30.57
C ARG A 329 -1.58 -17.19 -30.94
N LEU A 330 -1.45 -18.27 -30.18
CA LEU A 330 -2.23 -19.51 -30.36
C LEU A 330 -3.56 -19.49 -29.59
N PHE A 331 -3.79 -18.43 -28.82
CA PHE A 331 -4.93 -18.28 -27.92
C PHE A 331 -5.57 -16.91 -28.18
N GLN A 332 -6.85 -16.88 -28.58
CA GLN A 332 -7.61 -15.65 -28.82
C GLN A 332 -8.97 -15.73 -28.11
N THR A 333 -9.25 -14.79 -27.21
CA THR A 333 -10.59 -14.56 -26.67
C THR A 333 -11.26 -13.44 -27.44
N LYS A 334 -12.37 -13.74 -28.13
CA LYS A 334 -13.16 -12.77 -28.90
C LYS A 334 -13.69 -11.68 -27.97
N THR A 335 -13.40 -10.41 -28.30
CA THR A 335 -14.24 -9.27 -27.92
C THR A 335 -14.49 -8.49 -29.21
N ILE A 336 -15.68 -8.62 -29.80
CA ILE A 336 -16.13 -7.76 -30.91
C ILE A 336 -17.40 -7.07 -30.42
N PHE A 337 -17.34 -5.74 -30.27
CA PHE A 337 -18.51 -4.88 -30.31
C PHE A 337 -18.52 -4.25 -31.71
N ASP A 338 -19.53 -4.56 -32.52
CA ASP A 338 -19.86 -3.77 -33.71
C ASP A 338 -21.07 -2.92 -33.34
N GLU A 339 -20.91 -1.59 -33.38
CA GLU A 339 -22.02 -0.64 -33.25
C GLU A 339 -22.72 -0.52 -34.60
N SER A 340 -23.97 -0.99 -34.68
CA SER A 340 -24.89 -0.58 -35.75
C SER A 340 -25.69 0.66 -35.32
N ASN A 341 -25.89 1.57 -36.27
CA ASN A 341 -26.48 2.92 -36.17
C ASN A 341 -27.94 3.05 -35.66
N ASP A 342 -28.48 2.07 -34.93
CA ASP A 342 -29.86 2.10 -34.40
C ASP A 342 -29.94 1.79 -32.88
N GLY A 343 -28.83 1.59 -32.18
CA GLY A 343 -28.87 1.44 -30.71
C GLY A 343 -29.63 0.22 -30.18
N SER A 344 -30.01 -0.73 -31.04
CA SER A 344 -30.57 -2.02 -30.67
C SER A 344 -29.47 -3.09 -30.61
N VAL A 345 -29.30 -3.73 -29.44
CA VAL A 345 -28.37 -4.87 -29.25
C VAL A 345 -29.07 -6.14 -29.72
N HIS A 346 -28.86 -6.54 -30.97
CA HIS A 346 -29.28 -7.84 -31.47
C HIS A 346 -28.14 -8.85 -31.36
N LEU A 347 -28.36 -9.93 -30.60
CA LEU A 347 -27.43 -11.05 -30.48
C LEU A 347 -27.45 -11.88 -31.78
N HIS A 348 -26.69 -11.48 -32.79
CA HIS A 348 -26.45 -12.33 -33.95
C HIS A 348 -25.29 -13.29 -33.65
N SER A 349 -25.58 -14.59 -33.68
CA SER A 349 -24.59 -15.66 -33.64
C SER A 349 -23.76 -15.65 -34.93
N VAL A 350 -22.72 -14.82 -34.98
CA VAL A 350 -21.72 -14.88 -36.04
C VAL A 350 -20.70 -15.95 -35.65
N SER A 351 -20.86 -17.14 -36.24
CA SER A 351 -19.83 -18.17 -36.25
C SER A 351 -18.52 -17.59 -36.80
N SER A 352 -17.50 -17.45 -35.96
CA SER A 352 -16.13 -17.34 -36.47
C SER A 352 -15.17 -18.11 -35.56
N SER A 353 -14.23 -18.78 -36.21
CA SER A 353 -13.62 -20.07 -35.88
C SER A 353 -12.16 -19.94 -35.45
N ASP A 354 -11.74 -18.81 -34.88
CA ASP A 354 -10.31 -18.43 -34.96
C ASP A 354 -9.53 -18.48 -33.63
N ALA A 355 -9.97 -19.31 -32.67
CA ALA A 355 -9.06 -19.80 -31.64
C ALA A 355 -8.31 -21.02 -32.20
N LEU A 356 -7.01 -20.86 -32.48
CA LEU A 356 -6.16 -21.94 -33.01
C LEU A 356 -6.05 -23.12 -32.03
N ILE A 357 -6.13 -22.83 -30.73
CA ILE A 357 -6.23 -23.77 -29.62
C ILE A 357 -7.50 -23.46 -28.83
N SER A 358 -8.33 -24.48 -28.63
CA SER A 358 -9.66 -24.40 -28.03
C SER A 358 -9.64 -24.47 -26.49
N GLY A 359 -8.55 -24.99 -25.90
CA GLY A 359 -8.44 -25.11 -24.45
C GLY A 359 -7.15 -25.74 -23.94
N VAL A 360 -7.06 -25.91 -22.61
CA VAL A 360 -5.91 -26.52 -21.92
C VAL A 360 -6.40 -27.56 -20.92
N ALA A 361 -5.76 -28.73 -20.91
CA ALA A 361 -5.96 -29.75 -19.90
C ALA A 361 -4.85 -29.74 -18.86
N PHE A 362 -5.18 -29.94 -17.59
CA PHE A 362 -4.23 -30.00 -16.49
C PHE A 362 -4.39 -31.30 -15.69
N GLY A 363 -3.31 -32.08 -15.60
CA GLY A 363 -3.27 -33.32 -14.82
C GLY A 363 -2.37 -33.24 -13.58
N GLY A 364 -1.15 -33.78 -13.69
CA GLY A 364 -0.19 -33.83 -12.57
C GLY A 364 0.08 -32.48 -11.90
N TYR A 365 0.02 -31.37 -12.64
CA TYR A 365 0.15 -30.03 -12.07
C TYR A 365 -1.07 -29.64 -11.22
N ALA A 366 -2.30 -29.90 -11.68
CA ALA A 366 -3.52 -29.65 -10.92
C ALA A 366 -3.51 -30.43 -9.59
N ARG A 367 -3.15 -31.72 -9.66
CA ARG A 367 -2.99 -32.57 -8.47
C ARG A 367 -1.94 -32.03 -7.51
N LYS A 368 -0.79 -31.55 -8.01
CA LYS A 368 0.28 -30.96 -7.18
C LYS A 368 -0.18 -29.69 -6.46
N ILE A 369 -1.02 -28.86 -7.09
CA ILE A 369 -1.54 -27.63 -6.48
C ILE A 369 -2.29 -27.99 -5.21
N VAL A 370 -3.39 -28.73 -5.32
CA VAL A 370 -4.28 -29.02 -4.17
C VAL A 370 -3.81 -30.19 -3.31
N GLY A 371 -2.85 -30.98 -3.81
CA GLY A 371 -2.37 -32.21 -3.16
C GLY A 371 -1.84 -32.00 -1.75
N ARG A 372 -1.21 -30.86 -1.45
CA ARG A 372 -0.76 -30.57 -0.07
C ARG A 372 -1.92 -30.43 0.90
N VAL A 373 -3.03 -29.83 0.46
CA VAL A 373 -4.23 -29.63 1.28
C VAL A 373 -4.94 -30.97 1.50
N LEU A 374 -5.05 -31.78 0.44
CA LEU A 374 -5.66 -33.12 0.51
C LEU A 374 -4.83 -34.09 1.37
N SER A 375 -3.50 -34.07 1.26
CA SER A 375 -2.62 -34.89 2.11
C SER A 375 -2.70 -34.47 3.59
N SER A 376 -2.81 -33.17 3.89
CA SER A 376 -3.00 -32.67 5.27
C SER A 376 -4.31 -33.21 5.86
N LEU A 377 -5.40 -33.12 5.11
CA LEU A 377 -6.70 -33.66 5.51
C LEU A 377 -6.63 -35.17 5.76
N GLN A 378 -5.95 -35.92 4.89
CA GLN A 378 -5.78 -37.37 5.05
C GLN A 378 -4.97 -37.74 6.30
N SER A 379 -3.97 -36.94 6.68
CA SER A 379 -3.17 -37.17 7.89
C SER A 379 -3.88 -36.82 9.20
N GLU A 380 -4.80 -35.86 9.17
CA GLU A 380 -5.52 -35.37 10.36
C GLU A 380 -6.80 -36.19 10.65
N ASP A 381 -7.53 -36.57 9.60
CA ASP A 381 -8.90 -37.11 9.73
C ASP A 381 -9.16 -38.38 8.90
N GLY A 382 -8.13 -38.95 8.27
CA GLY A 382 -8.26 -40.15 7.42
C GLY A 382 -8.92 -39.86 6.06
N ARG A 383 -9.57 -40.85 5.46
CA ARG A 383 -10.23 -40.72 4.13
C ARG A 383 -11.54 -39.93 4.21
N ALA A 384 -11.44 -38.65 4.58
CA ALA A 384 -12.55 -37.78 4.85
C ALA A 384 -13.01 -36.98 3.61
N VAL A 385 -14.28 -36.57 3.64
CA VAL A 385 -14.94 -35.82 2.58
C VAL A 385 -14.72 -34.31 2.79
N ILE A 386 -14.10 -33.62 1.83
CA ILE A 386 -13.51 -32.27 2.06
C ILE A 386 -14.54 -31.18 2.44
N GLU A 387 -15.79 -31.28 1.99
CA GLU A 387 -16.84 -30.30 2.31
C GLU A 387 -17.29 -30.32 3.79
N ASN A 388 -16.92 -31.37 4.54
CA ASN A 388 -17.08 -31.39 5.99
C ASN A 388 -16.03 -30.52 6.72
N TYR A 389 -15.00 -30.07 6.00
CA TYR A 389 -13.87 -29.28 6.49
C TYR A 389 -13.73 -27.98 5.67
N PRO A 390 -14.60 -26.98 5.90
CA PRO A 390 -14.71 -25.82 5.02
C PRO A 390 -13.45 -24.98 4.88
N ASP A 391 -12.57 -24.97 5.89
CA ASP A 391 -11.29 -24.26 5.82
C ASP A 391 -10.28 -24.98 4.89
N HIS A 392 -10.25 -26.32 4.92
CA HIS A 392 -9.49 -27.13 3.96
C HIS A 392 -10.07 -26.95 2.55
N LEU A 393 -11.40 -26.96 2.41
CA LEU A 393 -12.06 -26.71 1.14
C LEU A 393 -11.76 -25.31 0.60
N LEU A 394 -11.81 -24.27 1.45
CA LEU A 394 -11.49 -22.90 1.07
C LEU A 394 -10.05 -22.78 0.59
N LYS A 395 -9.10 -23.38 1.32
CA LYS A 395 -7.68 -23.39 0.95
C LYS A 395 -7.43 -24.13 -0.36
N ALA A 396 -8.03 -25.31 -0.54
CA ALA A 396 -7.94 -26.07 -1.79
C ALA A 396 -8.55 -25.29 -2.97
N LEU A 397 -9.71 -24.64 -2.76
CA LEU A 397 -10.35 -23.80 -3.76
C LEU A 397 -9.46 -22.62 -4.16
N MET A 398 -8.95 -21.87 -3.18
CA MET A 398 -8.03 -20.75 -3.40
C MET A 398 -6.80 -21.15 -4.23
N GLU A 399 -6.19 -22.30 -3.93
CA GLU A 399 -5.06 -22.80 -4.70
C GLU A 399 -5.47 -23.25 -6.11
N SER A 400 -6.65 -23.88 -6.26
CA SER A 400 -7.18 -24.32 -7.56
C SER A 400 -7.62 -23.18 -8.49
N LEU A 401 -8.06 -22.04 -7.95
CA LEU A 401 -8.45 -20.86 -8.73
C LEU A 401 -7.29 -20.33 -9.57
N ALA A 402 -6.05 -20.39 -9.07
CA ALA A 402 -4.86 -20.01 -9.84
C ALA A 402 -4.71 -20.76 -11.19
N LEU A 403 -5.32 -21.94 -11.32
CA LEU A 403 -5.35 -22.74 -12.54
C LEU A 403 -6.49 -22.30 -13.47
N ALA A 404 -7.68 -22.03 -12.93
CA ALA A 404 -8.86 -21.58 -13.66
C ALA A 404 -8.80 -20.10 -14.09
N ASP A 405 -8.20 -19.23 -13.28
CA ASP A 405 -8.05 -17.79 -13.49
C ASP A 405 -7.38 -17.43 -14.81
N THR A 406 -6.57 -18.35 -15.36
CA THR A 406 -5.87 -18.12 -16.63
C THR A 406 -6.76 -18.20 -17.87
N LEU A 407 -7.92 -18.87 -17.80
CA LEU A 407 -8.83 -19.13 -18.93
C LEU A 407 -10.29 -18.77 -18.67
N ILE A 408 -10.78 -18.92 -17.43
CA ILE A 408 -12.20 -18.91 -17.08
C ILE A 408 -12.72 -17.53 -16.63
N LEU A 409 -11.87 -16.64 -16.10
CA LEU A 409 -12.31 -15.38 -15.49
C LEU A 409 -12.50 -14.18 -16.43
N LEU A 410 -12.66 -14.41 -17.73
CA LEU A 410 -12.89 -13.32 -18.68
C LEU A 410 -14.33 -12.78 -18.71
N ASP A 411 -15.22 -13.24 -17.83
CA ASP A 411 -16.62 -12.78 -17.79
C ASP A 411 -17.04 -12.10 -16.47
N SER A 412 -16.09 -11.59 -15.68
CA SER A 412 -16.42 -10.75 -14.53
C SER A 412 -16.11 -9.28 -14.82
N ARG A 413 -17.17 -8.45 -14.75
CA ARG A 413 -17.18 -6.98 -14.88
C ARG A 413 -16.24 -6.23 -13.90
N PHE A 414 -15.39 -6.92 -13.15
CA PHE A 414 -14.38 -6.35 -12.25
C PHE A 414 -12.92 -6.67 -12.66
N GLY A 415 -12.65 -7.76 -13.39
CA GLY A 415 -11.33 -8.04 -13.99
C GLY A 415 -11.04 -7.19 -15.25
N LEU A 416 -12.11 -6.69 -15.87
CA LEU A 416 -12.10 -5.80 -17.03
C LEU A 416 -11.53 -4.40 -16.76
N ILE A 417 -11.20 -4.03 -15.52
CA ILE A 417 -10.49 -2.77 -15.27
C ILE A 417 -8.97 -3.02 -15.22
N GLN A 418 -8.49 -4.14 -14.65
CA GLN A 418 -7.05 -4.37 -14.49
C GLN A 418 -6.35 -5.02 -15.69
N VAL A 419 -7.01 -5.91 -16.44
CA VAL A 419 -6.41 -6.48 -17.67
C VAL A 419 -6.53 -5.49 -18.83
N PHE A 420 -7.65 -4.76 -18.90
CA PHE A 420 -7.88 -3.72 -19.89
C PHE A 420 -6.91 -2.53 -19.74
N LEU A 421 -6.39 -2.26 -18.52
CA LEU A 421 -5.35 -1.24 -18.31
C LEU A 421 -3.92 -1.71 -18.66
N ARG A 422 -3.68 -3.03 -18.77
CA ARG A 422 -2.34 -3.58 -19.05
C ARG A 422 -1.99 -3.67 -20.53
N GLU A 423 -2.98 -3.83 -21.41
CA GLU A 423 -2.77 -3.85 -22.87
C GLU A 423 -3.06 -2.50 -23.56
N ASN A 424 -3.73 -1.55 -22.90
CA ASN A 424 -4.21 -0.33 -23.57
C ASN A 424 -3.29 0.90 -23.55
N ILE A 425 -2.22 1.00 -22.75
CA ILE A 425 -1.44 2.28 -22.76
C ILE A 425 -0.88 2.58 -24.16
N MET A 426 -0.37 1.56 -24.84
CA MET A 426 0.18 1.74 -26.20
C MET A 426 -0.91 1.73 -27.27
N ALA A 427 -2.06 1.07 -27.03
CA ALA A 427 -3.17 1.00 -27.99
C ALA A 427 -4.09 2.24 -27.98
N THR A 428 -4.42 2.78 -26.80
CA THR A 428 -5.27 3.97 -26.64
C THR A 428 -4.50 5.26 -26.33
N GLY A 429 -3.25 5.15 -25.88
CA GLY A 429 -2.43 6.30 -25.48
C GLY A 429 -2.79 6.92 -24.12
N GLN A 430 -3.90 6.52 -23.50
CA GLN A 430 -4.48 7.21 -22.34
C GLN A 430 -3.72 6.90 -21.03
N LEU A 431 -3.21 7.95 -20.34
CA LEU A 431 -2.57 7.80 -19.03
C LEU A 431 -3.51 8.06 -17.87
N PHE A 432 -4.43 9.01 -17.98
CA PHE A 432 -5.32 9.34 -16.87
C PHE A 432 -6.79 9.36 -17.30
N SER A 433 -7.68 9.31 -16.33
CA SER A 433 -9.12 9.42 -16.54
C SER A 433 -9.79 10.04 -15.31
N LYS A 434 -11.08 10.35 -15.43
CA LYS A 434 -11.90 10.79 -14.28
C LYS A 434 -12.00 9.75 -13.16
N THR A 435 -11.61 8.50 -13.40
CA THR A 435 -11.61 7.42 -12.41
C THR A 435 -10.22 7.07 -11.91
N THR A 436 -9.16 7.68 -12.46
CA THR A 436 -7.79 7.47 -11.99
C THR A 436 -7.66 7.80 -10.51
N GLN A 437 -7.02 6.91 -9.76
CA GLN A 437 -6.67 7.13 -8.36
C GLN A 437 -5.17 6.93 -8.15
N ALA A 438 -4.62 7.67 -7.19
CA ALA A 438 -3.22 7.76 -6.91
C ALA A 438 -2.90 7.45 -5.45
N LEU A 439 -1.73 6.84 -5.25
CA LEU A 439 -1.07 6.78 -3.96
C LEU A 439 -0.01 7.89 -3.89
N PHE A 440 -0.09 8.70 -2.83
CA PHE A 440 0.80 9.83 -2.63
C PHE A 440 1.91 9.46 -1.65
N TYR A 441 3.16 9.39 -2.11
CA TYR A 441 4.29 9.01 -1.28
C TYR A 441 5.03 10.22 -0.72
N ASN A 442 5.31 10.17 0.58
CA ASN A 442 5.88 11.24 1.41
C ASN A 442 4.91 12.42 1.58
N TYR A 443 4.19 12.45 2.71
CA TYR A 443 3.07 13.38 2.93
C TYR A 443 3.46 14.85 2.73
N LYS A 444 2.73 15.51 1.83
CA LYS A 444 2.74 16.97 1.63
C LYS A 444 1.30 17.46 1.54
N GLN A 445 0.85 18.19 2.56
CA GLN A 445 -0.55 18.62 2.66
C GLN A 445 -0.99 19.46 1.46
N LEU A 446 -0.21 20.49 1.09
CA LEU A 446 -0.61 21.45 0.07
C LEU A 446 -0.75 20.84 -1.35
N PRO A 447 0.19 20.01 -1.85
CA PRO A 447 0.02 19.34 -3.14
C PRO A 447 -1.17 18.39 -3.17
N ILE A 448 -1.43 17.66 -2.07
CA ILE A 448 -2.59 16.76 -1.97
C ILE A 448 -3.88 17.58 -2.00
N GLN A 449 -3.97 18.66 -1.20
CA GLN A 449 -5.14 19.53 -1.19
C GLN A 449 -5.41 20.13 -2.58
N ARG A 450 -4.36 20.57 -3.29
CA ARG A 450 -4.47 21.08 -4.67
C ARG A 450 -4.97 20.05 -5.67
N MET A 451 -4.68 18.75 -5.48
CA MET A 451 -5.26 17.69 -6.29
C MET A 451 -6.75 17.53 -5.99
N LEU A 452 -7.14 17.53 -4.72
CA LEU A 452 -8.54 17.41 -4.29
C LEU A 452 -9.40 18.60 -4.72
N ASP A 453 -8.86 19.81 -4.63
CA ASP A 453 -9.52 21.03 -5.12
C ASP A 453 -9.75 20.95 -6.64
N PHE A 454 -8.74 20.48 -7.38
CA PHE A 454 -8.87 20.25 -8.82
C PHE A 454 -9.93 19.20 -9.14
N ASP A 455 -9.96 18.09 -8.40
CA ASP A 455 -10.94 17.03 -8.57
C ASP A 455 -12.37 17.54 -8.38
N PHE A 456 -12.58 18.35 -7.34
CA PHE A 456 -13.87 18.98 -7.07
C PHE A 456 -14.28 19.95 -8.19
N LEU A 457 -13.36 20.80 -8.67
CA LEU A 457 -13.61 21.70 -9.81
C LEU A 457 -13.99 20.95 -11.09
N CYS A 458 -13.41 19.76 -11.30
CA CYS A 458 -13.68 18.91 -12.45
C CYS A 458 -14.99 18.10 -12.32
N GLY A 459 -15.69 18.21 -11.18
CA GLY A 459 -16.91 17.45 -10.89
C GLY A 459 -16.64 15.95 -10.77
N ARG A 460 -15.49 15.55 -10.20
CA ARG A 460 -15.23 14.13 -9.90
C ARG A 460 -16.04 13.68 -8.70
N GLU A 461 -16.59 12.48 -8.79
CA GLU A 461 -17.29 11.83 -7.66
C GLU A 461 -16.32 11.25 -6.64
N THR A 462 -15.15 10.80 -7.08
CA THR A 462 -14.14 10.17 -6.23
C THR A 462 -12.84 10.98 -6.22
N PRO A 463 -12.29 11.30 -5.03
CA PRO A 463 -10.96 11.88 -4.88
C PRO A 463 -9.90 11.12 -5.67
N SER A 464 -9.03 11.86 -6.35
CA SER A 464 -7.90 11.29 -7.08
C SER A 464 -6.82 10.74 -6.15
N VAL A 465 -6.75 11.16 -4.89
CA VAL A 465 -5.81 10.61 -3.90
C VAL A 465 -6.54 9.55 -3.05
N ALA A 466 -6.23 8.28 -3.28
CA ALA A 466 -6.83 7.16 -2.55
C ALA A 466 -6.16 6.95 -1.18
N GLY A 467 -4.86 7.17 -1.08
CA GLY A 467 -4.10 6.96 0.15
C GLY A 467 -2.75 7.66 0.14
N ILE A 468 -2.26 7.95 1.34
CA ILE A 468 -0.97 8.57 1.59
C ILE A 468 -0.02 7.50 2.13
N ILE A 469 1.22 7.50 1.65
CA ILE A 469 2.27 6.64 2.18
C ILE A 469 3.28 7.53 2.90
N ASN A 470 3.37 7.39 4.21
CA ASN A 470 4.32 8.12 5.03
C ASN A 470 5.11 7.13 5.89
N PRO A 471 6.36 6.78 5.49
CA PRO A 471 7.15 5.77 6.19
C PRO A 471 7.21 6.01 7.71
N GLY A 472 6.85 4.98 8.48
CA GLY A 472 6.83 5.04 9.95
C GLY A 472 5.61 5.72 10.56
N SER A 473 4.60 6.08 9.77
CA SER A 473 3.32 6.63 10.25
C SER A 473 2.13 5.82 9.74
N GLU A 474 1.07 5.72 10.55
CA GLU A 474 -0.22 5.12 10.20
C GLU A 474 -1.35 6.00 10.72
N GLY A 475 -2.54 5.90 10.12
CA GLY A 475 -3.73 6.65 10.54
C GLY A 475 -4.46 7.28 9.35
N PHE A 476 -4.82 8.56 9.47
CA PHE A 476 -5.46 9.32 8.40
C PHE A 476 -5.07 10.80 8.46
N GLN A 477 -5.20 11.51 7.34
CA GLN A 477 -5.09 12.97 7.26
C GLN A 477 -6.47 13.55 6.92
N LYS A 478 -6.85 14.62 7.62
CA LYS A 478 -8.05 15.39 7.30
C LYS A 478 -7.71 16.43 6.23
N LEU A 479 -8.49 16.43 5.15
CA LEU A 479 -8.32 17.29 3.99
C LEU A 479 -9.70 17.72 3.49
N PHE A 480 -9.78 18.76 2.66
CA PHE A 480 -11.06 19.21 2.09
C PHE A 480 -11.33 18.60 0.72
N PHE A 481 -12.60 18.30 0.46
CA PHE A 481 -13.14 18.02 -0.87
C PHE A 481 -14.32 18.94 -1.11
N GLY A 482 -14.05 20.09 -1.75
CA GLY A 482 -14.99 21.21 -1.78
C GLY A 482 -15.13 21.85 -0.40
N GLN A 483 -16.32 21.78 0.20
CA GLN A 483 -16.60 22.35 1.52
C GLN A 483 -16.56 21.30 2.65
N GLU A 484 -16.45 20.02 2.30
CA GLU A 484 -16.49 18.92 3.26
C GLU A 484 -15.09 18.47 3.66
N GLU A 485 -14.89 18.20 4.95
CA GLU A 485 -13.69 17.52 5.43
C GLU A 485 -13.80 16.02 5.19
N ILE A 486 -12.82 15.45 4.49
CA ILE A 486 -12.65 14.02 4.24
C ILE A 486 -11.40 13.48 4.94
N ALA A 487 -11.42 12.19 5.25
CA ALA A 487 -10.27 11.49 5.84
C ALA A 487 -9.58 10.61 4.80
N ILE A 488 -8.32 10.92 4.47
CA ILE A 488 -7.49 10.11 3.57
C ILE A 488 -6.58 9.20 4.41
N PRO A 489 -6.62 7.87 4.22
CA PRO A 489 -5.83 6.93 5.01
C PRO A 489 -4.32 7.08 4.76
N VAL A 490 -3.54 6.96 5.83
CA VAL A 490 -2.07 6.98 5.85
C VAL A 490 -1.55 5.59 6.14
N HIS A 491 -0.66 5.12 5.27
CA HIS A 491 -0.03 3.81 5.35
C HIS A 491 1.47 3.95 5.58
N SER A 492 2.02 3.00 6.33
CA SER A 492 3.45 2.95 6.66
C SER A 492 4.31 2.42 5.51
N THR A 493 3.75 1.63 4.59
CA THR A 493 4.48 0.97 3.49
C THR A 493 3.73 1.05 2.15
N ILE A 494 4.48 0.93 1.05
CA ILE A 494 3.93 0.97 -0.32
C ILE A 494 3.04 -0.25 -0.57
N GLU A 495 3.47 -1.41 -0.09
CA GLU A 495 2.77 -2.69 -0.23
C GLU A 495 1.41 -2.66 0.48
N ALA A 496 1.36 -2.16 1.72
CA ALA A 496 0.11 -2.03 2.47
C ALA A 496 -0.86 -1.07 1.78
N ALA A 497 -0.37 0.07 1.29
CA ALA A 497 -1.19 1.03 0.57
C ALA A 497 -1.76 0.46 -0.73
N CYS A 498 -0.96 -0.26 -1.53
CA CYS A 498 -1.42 -0.89 -2.76
C CYS A 498 -2.43 -2.02 -2.49
N ALA A 499 -2.24 -2.77 -1.40
CA ALA A 499 -3.18 -3.82 -1.00
C ALA A 499 -4.52 -3.25 -0.51
N ALA A 500 -4.50 -2.11 0.20
CA ALA A 500 -5.69 -1.42 0.68
C ALA A 500 -6.44 -0.68 -0.46
N HIS A 501 -5.71 -0.20 -1.46
CA HIS A 501 -6.24 0.63 -2.56
C HIS A 501 -5.95 0.01 -3.93
N PRO A 502 -6.59 -1.13 -4.27
CA PRO A 502 -6.30 -1.85 -5.50
C PRO A 502 -6.70 -1.12 -6.79
N THR A 503 -7.51 -0.07 -6.68
CA THR A 503 -7.94 0.82 -7.76
C THR A 503 -6.92 1.92 -8.08
N ALA A 504 -5.95 2.17 -7.19
CA ALA A 504 -4.92 3.16 -7.43
C ALA A 504 -3.89 2.63 -8.43
N ASP A 505 -3.81 3.27 -9.60
CA ASP A 505 -2.91 2.92 -10.69
C ASP A 505 -1.79 3.96 -10.91
N VAL A 506 -1.81 5.06 -10.17
CA VAL A 506 -0.78 6.10 -10.20
C VAL A 506 -0.05 6.16 -8.86
N PHE A 507 1.27 6.33 -8.90
CA PHE A 507 2.10 6.58 -7.73
C PHE A 507 2.81 7.92 -7.88
N ILE A 508 2.52 8.87 -7.00
CA ILE A 508 3.10 10.21 -7.02
C ILE A 508 4.18 10.29 -5.94
N ASN A 509 5.42 10.46 -6.37
CA ASN A 509 6.58 10.32 -5.50
C ASN A 509 7.21 11.68 -5.14
N PHE A 510 6.91 12.16 -3.92
CA PHE A 510 7.52 13.35 -3.30
C PHE A 510 8.71 13.01 -2.38
N ALA A 511 9.32 11.83 -2.54
CA ALA A 511 10.56 11.49 -1.85
C ALA A 511 11.70 12.46 -2.22
N SER A 512 12.69 12.61 -1.34
CA SER A 512 13.95 13.29 -1.68
C SER A 512 14.70 12.50 -2.76
N PHE A 513 15.54 13.16 -3.57
CA PHE A 513 16.39 12.53 -4.59
C PHE A 513 17.16 11.29 -4.08
N ARG A 514 17.59 11.32 -2.80
CA ARG A 514 18.30 10.21 -2.12
C ARG A 514 17.47 8.93 -1.99
N SER A 515 16.15 9.05 -2.00
CA SER A 515 15.18 7.97 -1.74
C SER A 515 14.20 7.75 -2.90
N ALA A 516 14.18 8.65 -3.87
CA ALA A 516 13.25 8.63 -5.00
C ALA A 516 13.43 7.37 -5.86
N ALA A 517 14.67 6.95 -6.12
CA ALA A 517 14.92 5.75 -6.90
C ALA A 517 14.39 4.47 -6.22
N ALA A 518 14.74 4.26 -4.95
CA ALA A 518 14.33 3.07 -4.21
C ALA A 518 12.80 2.98 -4.04
N SER A 519 12.15 4.09 -3.68
CA SER A 519 10.68 4.15 -3.54
C SER A 519 9.97 3.96 -4.87
N SER A 520 10.45 4.57 -5.96
CA SER A 520 9.89 4.41 -7.31
C SER A 520 10.03 2.98 -7.80
N LEU A 521 11.18 2.34 -7.58
CA LEU A 521 11.37 0.94 -7.96
C LEU A 521 10.46 0.00 -7.18
N SER A 522 10.23 0.27 -5.89
CA SER A 522 9.25 -0.50 -5.10
C SER A 522 7.83 -0.32 -5.64
N ALA A 523 7.41 0.91 -5.95
CA ALA A 523 6.12 1.19 -6.57
C ALA A 523 5.97 0.52 -7.95
N LEU A 524 7.00 0.60 -8.80
CA LEU A 524 7.03 -0.07 -10.10
C LEU A 524 6.93 -1.60 -9.99
N LYS A 525 7.33 -2.23 -8.89
CA LYS A 525 7.13 -3.67 -8.67
C LYS A 525 5.69 -4.03 -8.32
N GLN A 526 4.86 -3.07 -7.90
CA GLN A 526 3.47 -3.34 -7.52
C GLN A 526 2.60 -3.55 -8.75
N PRO A 527 1.76 -4.61 -8.81
CA PRO A 527 1.00 -4.97 -10.00
C PRO A 527 -0.10 -3.96 -10.38
N THR A 528 -0.59 -3.18 -9.41
CA THR A 528 -1.64 -2.16 -9.59
C THR A 528 -1.11 -0.86 -10.19
N ILE A 529 0.13 -0.49 -9.86
CA ILE A 529 0.74 0.77 -10.28
C ILE A 529 1.20 0.69 -11.73
N ARG A 530 0.70 1.60 -12.56
CA ARG A 530 0.99 1.71 -13.99
C ARG A 530 1.82 2.94 -14.33
N VAL A 531 1.59 4.05 -13.60
CA VAL A 531 2.30 5.32 -13.79
C VAL A 531 3.01 5.70 -12.49
N VAL A 532 4.28 6.06 -12.58
CA VAL A 532 5.05 6.62 -11.47
C VAL A 532 5.50 8.03 -11.85
N ALA A 533 5.09 9.03 -11.08
CA ALA A 533 5.57 10.41 -11.25
C ALA A 533 6.65 10.71 -10.21
N ILE A 534 7.86 11.06 -10.66
CA ILE A 534 9.01 11.31 -9.79
C ILE A 534 9.27 12.81 -9.75
N ILE A 535 8.90 13.46 -8.63
CA ILE A 535 8.99 14.93 -8.52
C ILE A 535 10.42 15.39 -8.21
N ALA A 536 11.21 14.54 -7.55
CA ALA A 536 12.55 14.88 -7.11
C ALA A 536 13.49 15.28 -8.26
N GLU A 537 14.19 16.40 -8.09
CA GLU A 537 15.30 16.83 -8.93
C GLU A 537 16.64 16.35 -8.35
N GLY A 538 17.61 16.02 -9.22
CA GLY A 538 18.93 15.55 -8.81
C GLY A 538 19.02 14.06 -8.52
N VAL A 539 18.15 13.24 -9.14
CA VAL A 539 18.26 11.78 -9.07
C VAL A 539 19.45 11.33 -9.92
N PRO A 540 20.37 10.48 -9.43
CA PRO A 540 21.52 10.04 -10.21
C PRO A 540 21.12 9.38 -11.54
N GLU A 541 21.78 9.75 -12.64
CA GLU A 541 21.47 9.23 -13.98
C GLU A 541 21.47 7.70 -14.07
N SER A 542 22.37 7.04 -13.34
CA SER A 542 22.46 5.57 -13.28
C SER A 542 21.19 4.94 -12.71
N ASP A 543 20.65 5.53 -11.65
CA ASP A 543 19.42 5.05 -11.02
C ASP A 543 18.22 5.28 -11.95
N THR A 544 18.14 6.45 -12.58
CA THR A 544 17.08 6.76 -13.54
C THR A 544 17.11 5.80 -14.74
N LYS A 545 18.28 5.44 -15.26
CA LYS A 545 18.43 4.43 -16.32
C LYS A 545 17.89 3.06 -15.90
N GLN A 546 18.12 2.65 -14.65
CA GLN A 546 17.57 1.39 -14.12
C GLN A 546 16.03 1.44 -14.02
N LEU A 547 15.47 2.56 -13.56
CA LEU A 547 14.02 2.76 -13.51
C LEU A 547 13.40 2.71 -14.91
N ILE A 548 14.01 3.38 -15.90
CA ILE A 548 13.58 3.36 -17.30
C ILE A 548 13.60 1.92 -17.83
N GLY A 549 14.70 1.19 -17.63
CA GLY A 549 14.84 -0.20 -18.07
C GLY A 549 13.76 -1.09 -17.46
N TYR A 550 13.49 -0.95 -16.16
CA TYR A 550 12.44 -1.70 -15.49
C TYR A 550 11.04 -1.33 -15.99
N ALA A 551 10.73 -0.03 -16.13
CA ALA A 551 9.43 0.44 -16.59
C ALA A 551 9.11 -0.06 -18.00
N LYS A 552 10.06 0.06 -18.94
CA LYS A 552 9.92 -0.44 -20.31
C LYS A 552 9.73 -1.96 -20.36
N ALA A 553 10.49 -2.71 -19.58
CA ALA A 553 10.36 -4.17 -19.52
C ALA A 553 9.01 -4.65 -18.96
N ASN A 554 8.29 -3.79 -18.23
CA ASN A 554 7.03 -4.12 -17.57
C ASN A 554 5.82 -3.31 -18.09
N ASN A 555 5.94 -2.63 -19.23
CA ASN A 555 4.89 -1.79 -19.83
C ASN A 555 4.32 -0.74 -18.86
N LYS A 556 5.19 -0.06 -18.12
CA LYS A 556 4.85 1.02 -17.19
C LYS A 556 5.42 2.35 -17.65
N VAL A 557 4.87 3.45 -17.14
CA VAL A 557 5.29 4.80 -17.49
C VAL A 557 5.90 5.49 -16.28
N VAL A 558 7.05 6.13 -16.48
CA VAL A 558 7.69 6.99 -15.48
C VAL A 558 7.69 8.42 -16.02
N ILE A 559 7.03 9.34 -15.33
CA ILE A 559 7.04 10.78 -15.65
C ILE A 559 8.04 11.44 -14.70
N GLY A 560 9.02 12.17 -15.23
CA GLY A 560 10.18 12.65 -14.47
C GLY A 560 11.39 11.70 -14.56
N PRO A 561 12.42 11.85 -13.72
CA PRO A 561 12.53 12.75 -12.56
C PRO A 561 12.62 14.24 -12.93
N ALA A 562 12.77 15.11 -11.92
CA ALA A 562 12.86 16.56 -12.08
C ALA A 562 11.66 17.16 -12.83
N THR A 563 10.45 16.78 -12.44
CA THR A 563 9.20 17.25 -13.07
C THR A 563 8.18 17.74 -12.04
N VAL A 564 7.30 18.66 -12.47
CA VAL A 564 6.06 18.97 -11.75
C VAL A 564 4.99 17.90 -11.95
N GLY A 565 5.14 17.07 -12.99
CA GLY A 565 4.24 16.00 -13.37
C GLY A 565 3.48 16.31 -14.67
N GLY A 566 2.17 16.45 -14.56
CA GLY A 566 1.27 16.58 -15.68
C GLY A 566 -0.18 16.69 -15.25
N ILE A 567 -1.03 17.06 -16.20
CA ILE A 567 -2.45 17.28 -15.99
C ILE A 567 -3.23 16.78 -17.21
N GLN A 568 -4.32 16.07 -16.95
CA GLN A 568 -5.37 15.83 -17.92
C GLN A 568 -6.58 16.67 -17.50
N ALA A 569 -6.91 17.65 -18.33
CA ALA A 569 -7.91 18.66 -17.99
C ALA A 569 -9.28 18.01 -17.82
N GLY A 570 -9.99 18.43 -16.76
CA GLY A 570 -11.25 17.82 -16.36
C GLY A 570 -11.15 16.40 -15.79
N ALA A 571 -9.96 15.84 -15.59
CA ALA A 571 -9.81 14.43 -15.21
C ALA A 571 -8.83 14.18 -14.07
N PHE A 572 -7.55 14.52 -14.18
CA PHE A 572 -6.56 14.18 -13.15
C PHE A 572 -5.37 15.14 -13.21
N LYS A 573 -4.80 15.47 -12.05
CA LYS A 573 -3.64 16.35 -11.92
C LYS A 573 -2.60 15.70 -11.02
N ILE A 574 -1.32 15.74 -11.41
CA ILE A 574 -0.22 15.27 -10.56
C ILE A 574 0.25 16.42 -9.66
N GLY A 575 0.09 16.25 -8.35
CA GLY A 575 0.67 17.12 -7.32
C GLY A 575 0.42 18.61 -7.58
N ASP A 576 1.51 19.38 -7.74
CA ASP A 576 1.47 20.83 -7.90
C ASP A 576 1.28 21.32 -9.33
N THR A 577 1.08 20.44 -10.32
CA THR A 577 0.97 20.84 -11.73
C THR A 577 -0.09 21.94 -11.92
N ALA A 578 0.24 23.02 -12.62
CA ALA A 578 -0.62 24.19 -12.82
C ALA A 578 -1.02 24.97 -11.54
N GLY A 579 -0.38 24.73 -10.40
CA GLY A 579 -0.40 25.63 -9.25
C GLY A 579 -1.78 25.80 -8.57
N THR A 580 -2.18 27.05 -8.38
CA THR A 580 -3.37 27.47 -7.62
C THR A 580 -4.67 27.28 -8.40
N ILE A 581 -5.80 27.26 -7.67
CA ILE A 581 -7.15 27.19 -8.25
C ILE A 581 -7.40 28.32 -9.26
N ASP A 582 -6.98 29.56 -8.94
CA ASP A 582 -7.14 30.70 -9.85
C ASP A 582 -6.50 30.44 -11.21
N ASN A 583 -5.30 29.84 -11.21
CA ASN A 583 -4.61 29.49 -12.44
C ASN A 583 -5.28 28.32 -13.18
N ILE A 584 -5.82 27.32 -12.46
CA ILE A 584 -6.65 26.25 -13.03
C ILE A 584 -7.86 26.83 -13.77
N ILE A 585 -8.55 27.80 -13.17
CA ILE A 585 -9.73 28.44 -13.76
C ILE A 585 -9.33 29.32 -14.95
N HIS A 586 -8.31 30.16 -14.80
CA HIS A 586 -7.81 31.04 -15.86
C HIS A 586 -7.37 30.25 -17.10
N CYS A 587 -6.69 29.12 -16.91
CA CYS A 587 -6.25 28.25 -18.00
C CYS A 587 -7.32 27.23 -18.46
N LYS A 588 -8.56 27.34 -17.95
CA LYS A 588 -9.71 26.46 -18.30
C LYS A 588 -9.43 24.96 -18.09
N LEU A 589 -8.59 24.62 -17.11
CA LEU A 589 -8.08 23.26 -16.90
C LEU A 589 -9.09 22.31 -16.24
N TYR A 590 -10.21 22.85 -15.75
CA TYR A 590 -11.32 22.08 -15.16
C TYR A 590 -12.17 21.34 -16.20
N ARG A 591 -11.94 21.57 -17.51
CA ARG A 591 -12.60 20.85 -18.61
C ARG A 591 -11.62 20.54 -19.74
N PRO A 592 -11.78 19.42 -20.48
CA PRO A 592 -10.88 19.09 -21.57
C PRO A 592 -11.05 20.04 -22.77
N GLY A 593 -9.95 20.36 -23.44
CA GLY A 593 -9.92 20.89 -24.81
C GLY A 593 -9.41 19.84 -25.81
N SER A 594 -8.80 20.28 -26.91
CA SER A 594 -8.37 19.40 -28.01
C SER A 594 -6.85 19.34 -28.20
N VAL A 595 -6.07 20.06 -27.38
CA VAL A 595 -4.61 20.19 -27.55
C VAL A 595 -3.84 19.23 -26.63
N GLY A 596 -3.01 18.35 -27.20
CA GLY A 596 -2.03 17.57 -26.44
C GLY A 596 -0.72 18.34 -26.29
N PHE A 597 -0.23 18.53 -25.06
CA PHE A 597 0.99 19.30 -24.80
C PHE A 597 2.08 18.47 -24.11
N VAL A 598 3.32 18.59 -24.57
CA VAL A 598 4.47 17.99 -23.87
C VAL A 598 5.67 18.94 -23.84
N SER A 599 6.34 19.03 -22.68
CA SER A 599 7.56 19.81 -22.49
C SER A 599 8.59 19.11 -21.61
N LYS A 600 9.84 19.59 -21.62
CA LYS A 600 10.84 19.24 -20.59
C LYS A 600 10.66 20.04 -19.31
N SER A 601 10.56 21.36 -19.42
CA SER A 601 10.40 22.29 -18.29
C SER A 601 8.99 22.26 -17.72
N GLY A 602 8.86 22.04 -16.40
CA GLY A 602 7.59 22.15 -15.68
C GLY A 602 7.10 23.58 -15.48
N GLY A 603 8.00 24.54 -15.29
CA GLY A 603 7.65 25.96 -15.17
C GLY A 603 7.06 26.50 -16.47
N MET A 604 7.70 26.20 -17.61
CA MET A 604 7.18 26.59 -18.92
C MET A 604 5.88 25.85 -19.28
N SER A 605 5.62 24.65 -18.74
CA SER A 605 4.32 24.01 -18.96
C SER A 605 3.17 24.90 -18.51
N ASN A 606 3.32 25.58 -17.37
CA ASN A 606 2.25 26.43 -16.86
C ASN A 606 2.01 27.68 -17.71
N GLU A 607 3.09 28.27 -18.24
CA GLU A 607 2.97 29.37 -19.22
C GLU A 607 2.26 28.90 -20.48
N LEU A 608 2.62 27.73 -21.00
CA LEU A 608 2.00 27.17 -22.19
C LEU A 608 0.55 26.76 -21.97
N TYR A 609 0.16 26.31 -20.77
CA TYR A 609 -1.25 26.11 -20.45
C TYR A 609 -2.03 27.41 -20.58
N SER A 610 -1.47 28.53 -20.12
CA SER A 610 -2.07 29.86 -20.25
C SER A 610 -2.12 30.35 -21.69
N THR A 611 -1.05 30.18 -22.47
CA THR A 611 -1.02 30.53 -23.89
C THR A 611 -2.04 29.71 -24.69
N ILE A 612 -2.03 28.39 -24.54
CA ILE A 612 -2.94 27.49 -25.25
C ILE A 612 -4.40 27.80 -24.90
N ALA A 613 -4.71 28.07 -23.63
CA ALA A 613 -6.08 28.43 -23.21
C ALA A 613 -6.60 29.76 -23.79
N ARG A 614 -5.70 30.68 -24.16
CA ARG A 614 -6.02 31.97 -24.79
C ARG A 614 -6.29 31.83 -26.29
N VAL A 615 -5.56 30.96 -26.98
CA VAL A 615 -5.58 30.88 -28.46
C VAL A 615 -6.21 29.61 -29.04
N SER A 616 -6.70 28.70 -28.20
CA SER A 616 -7.39 27.47 -28.62
C SER A 616 -8.56 27.15 -27.69
N ASP A 617 -9.19 25.99 -27.87
CA ASP A 617 -10.18 25.47 -26.93
C ASP A 617 -9.56 24.97 -25.61
N GLY A 618 -8.23 24.93 -25.47
CA GLY A 618 -7.53 24.52 -24.25
C GLY A 618 -6.87 23.15 -24.35
N ILE A 619 -6.16 22.75 -23.29
CA ILE A 619 -5.45 21.47 -23.27
C ILE A 619 -6.40 20.29 -23.02
N TYR A 620 -6.13 19.17 -23.68
CA TYR A 620 -6.68 17.87 -23.32
C TYR A 620 -5.82 17.20 -22.23
N GLU A 621 -4.53 17.01 -22.53
CA GLU A 621 -3.54 16.45 -21.62
C GLU A 621 -2.20 17.18 -21.83
N GLY A 622 -1.54 17.57 -20.73
CA GLY A 622 -0.28 18.28 -20.70
C GLY A 622 0.72 17.58 -19.78
N ILE A 623 1.89 17.19 -20.31
CA ILE A 623 2.93 16.47 -19.55
C ILE A 623 4.25 17.24 -19.55
N ALA A 624 4.87 17.39 -18.38
CA ALA A 624 6.28 17.76 -18.25
C ALA A 624 7.11 16.49 -18.04
N ILE A 625 8.00 16.15 -18.97
CA ILE A 625 8.80 14.92 -18.88
C ILE A 625 9.95 15.03 -17.87
N GLY A 626 10.36 16.27 -17.56
CA GLY A 626 11.45 16.59 -16.64
C GLY A 626 12.71 17.11 -17.33
N GLY A 627 13.54 17.82 -16.57
CA GLY A 627 14.79 18.45 -17.04
C GLY A 627 16.04 17.56 -16.96
N ASP A 628 15.92 16.34 -16.43
CA ASP A 628 17.04 15.41 -16.34
C ASP A 628 17.48 14.88 -17.71
N VAL A 629 18.76 14.49 -17.84
CA VAL A 629 19.35 14.00 -19.09
C VAL A 629 18.60 12.77 -19.64
N PHE A 630 18.14 11.89 -18.75
CA PHE A 630 17.43 10.66 -19.07
C PHE A 630 16.04 10.68 -18.43
N PRO A 631 15.04 11.32 -19.06
CA PRO A 631 13.68 11.30 -18.53
C PRO A 631 13.09 9.89 -18.61
N GLY A 632 12.22 9.56 -17.67
CA GLY A 632 11.52 8.28 -17.56
C GLY A 632 10.70 7.93 -18.80
N SER A 633 10.12 8.96 -19.41
CA SER A 633 9.39 8.96 -20.67
C SER A 633 9.81 10.18 -21.49
N THR A 634 9.88 10.03 -22.81
CA THR A 634 10.44 11.03 -23.73
C THR A 634 9.38 11.93 -24.35
N LEU A 635 9.79 13.02 -25.01
CA LEU A 635 8.87 13.87 -25.78
C LEU A 635 8.12 13.02 -26.83
N SER A 636 8.85 12.17 -27.56
CA SER A 636 8.29 11.31 -28.60
C SER A 636 7.27 10.31 -28.05
N ASP A 637 7.52 9.72 -26.87
CA ASP A 637 6.58 8.78 -26.23
C ASP A 637 5.21 9.43 -26.01
N HIS A 638 5.17 10.67 -25.51
CA HIS A 638 3.91 11.37 -25.28
C HIS A 638 3.26 11.88 -26.58
N VAL A 639 4.04 12.32 -27.57
CA VAL A 639 3.49 12.69 -28.89
C VAL A 639 2.82 11.50 -29.58
N LEU A 640 3.44 10.31 -29.52
CA LEU A 640 2.86 9.09 -30.08
C LEU A 640 1.56 8.70 -29.37
N ARG A 641 1.51 8.82 -28.04
CA ARG A 641 0.24 8.64 -27.29
C ARG A 641 -0.81 9.65 -27.73
N PHE A 642 -0.48 10.93 -27.78
CA PHE A 642 -1.39 11.99 -28.21
C PHE A 642 -1.92 11.77 -29.63
N ASN A 643 -1.09 11.22 -30.53
CA ASN A 643 -1.53 10.84 -31.86
C ASN A 643 -2.61 9.75 -31.82
N ASN A 644 -2.54 8.82 -30.88
CA ASN A 644 -3.51 7.73 -30.73
C ASN A 644 -4.79 8.12 -29.96
N ILE A 645 -4.77 9.18 -29.15
CA ILE A 645 -5.94 9.64 -28.38
C ILE A 645 -6.92 10.40 -29.30
N PRO A 646 -8.14 9.91 -29.58
CA PRO A 646 -9.03 10.53 -30.56
C PRO A 646 -9.45 11.97 -30.23
N GLN A 647 -9.50 12.32 -28.95
CA GLN A 647 -9.88 13.65 -28.45
C GLN A 647 -8.80 14.70 -28.73
N VAL A 648 -7.53 14.31 -28.81
CA VAL A 648 -6.45 15.21 -29.19
C VAL A 648 -6.52 15.44 -30.70
N LYS A 649 -6.59 16.69 -31.14
CA LYS A 649 -6.66 17.07 -32.57
C LYS A 649 -5.39 17.76 -33.07
N MET A 650 -4.62 18.38 -32.17
CA MET A 650 -3.29 18.93 -32.46
C MET A 650 -2.35 18.73 -31.28
N ILE A 651 -1.05 18.76 -31.55
CA ILE A 651 -0.01 18.48 -30.57
C ILE A 651 0.94 19.68 -30.50
N VAL A 652 1.26 20.13 -29.29
CA VAL A 652 2.21 21.21 -29.03
C VAL A 652 3.41 20.67 -28.25
N VAL A 653 4.62 20.91 -28.75
CA VAL A 653 5.86 20.39 -28.19
C VAL A 653 6.81 21.52 -27.84
N LEU A 654 7.29 21.55 -26.59
CA LEU A 654 8.34 22.48 -26.16
C LEU A 654 9.60 21.70 -25.76
N GLY A 655 10.56 21.65 -26.69
CA GLY A 655 11.87 21.05 -26.48
C GLY A 655 12.90 22.00 -25.86
N GLU A 656 14.10 21.48 -25.67
CA GLU A 656 15.22 22.23 -25.10
C GLU A 656 16.55 21.84 -25.77
N ILE A 657 17.53 22.76 -25.72
CA ILE A 657 18.92 22.48 -26.07
C ILE A 657 19.47 21.29 -25.28
N GLY A 658 20.41 20.55 -25.89
CA GLY A 658 21.10 19.43 -25.23
C GLY A 658 20.42 18.08 -25.46
N GLY A 659 21.22 17.04 -25.64
CA GLY A 659 20.74 15.70 -25.97
C GLY A 659 20.06 15.63 -27.35
N ARG A 660 19.45 14.48 -27.64
CA ARG A 660 18.89 14.15 -28.98
C ARG A 660 17.44 13.68 -28.95
N ASP A 661 16.71 13.97 -27.87
CA ASP A 661 15.35 13.46 -27.68
C ASP A 661 14.38 13.86 -28.81
N GLU A 662 14.47 15.13 -29.24
CA GLU A 662 13.65 15.71 -30.29
C GLU A 662 13.83 15.00 -31.66
N TYR A 663 14.98 14.36 -31.92
CA TYR A 663 15.17 13.63 -33.18
C TYR A 663 14.34 12.35 -33.25
N SER A 664 14.00 11.73 -32.11
CA SER A 664 13.07 10.60 -32.11
C SER A 664 11.68 11.02 -32.61
N LEU A 665 11.29 12.28 -32.34
CA LEU A 665 10.08 12.88 -32.89
C LEU A 665 10.22 13.18 -34.40
N VAL A 666 11.36 13.71 -34.84
CA VAL A 666 11.68 13.91 -36.28
C VAL A 666 11.52 12.61 -37.06
N GLU A 667 12.10 11.52 -36.56
CA GLU A 667 12.00 10.20 -37.20
C GLU A 667 10.56 9.66 -37.23
N ALA A 668 9.80 9.86 -36.15
CA ALA A 668 8.39 9.45 -36.11
C ALA A 668 7.51 10.23 -37.11
N LEU A 669 7.77 11.53 -37.30
CA LEU A 669 7.10 12.36 -38.30
C LEU A 669 7.45 11.89 -39.73
N LYS A 670 8.75 11.69 -40.03
CA LYS A 670 9.21 11.21 -41.34
C LYS A 670 8.65 9.83 -41.71
N GLN A 671 8.46 8.96 -40.72
CA GLN A 671 7.87 7.63 -40.90
C GLN A 671 6.35 7.64 -41.06
N GLY A 672 5.69 8.81 -40.99
CA GLY A 672 4.23 8.93 -41.06
C GLY A 672 3.50 8.31 -39.87
N LYS A 673 4.19 8.07 -38.74
CA LYS A 673 3.57 7.53 -37.51
C LYS A 673 2.73 8.58 -36.78
N ILE A 674 2.97 9.85 -37.07
CA ILE A 674 2.23 10.99 -36.51
C ILE A 674 1.51 11.66 -37.67
N THR A 675 0.18 11.68 -37.61
CA THR A 675 -0.69 12.23 -38.66
C THR A 675 -1.36 13.53 -38.24
N LYS A 676 -1.42 13.81 -36.93
CA LYS A 676 -1.97 15.05 -36.39
C LYS A 676 -0.97 16.20 -36.52
N PRO A 677 -1.43 17.46 -36.70
CA PRO A 677 -0.53 18.62 -36.73
C PRO A 677 0.29 18.74 -35.45
N VAL A 678 1.60 18.89 -35.60
CA VAL A 678 2.55 19.13 -34.51
C VAL A 678 3.09 20.55 -34.63
N VAL A 679 2.87 21.38 -33.62
CA VAL A 679 3.50 22.70 -33.47
C VAL A 679 4.63 22.57 -32.45
N ALA A 680 5.86 22.84 -32.86
CA ALA A 680 7.03 22.56 -32.02
C ALA A 680 7.98 23.74 -31.95
N TRP A 681 8.57 23.95 -30.76
CA TRP A 681 9.66 24.89 -30.56
C TRP A 681 10.71 24.30 -29.63
N VAL A 682 11.98 24.44 -29.98
CA VAL A 682 13.12 24.06 -29.14
C VAL A 682 13.79 25.32 -28.59
N SER A 683 13.78 25.45 -27.26
CA SER A 683 14.37 26.59 -26.55
C SER A 683 15.89 26.47 -26.39
N GLY A 684 16.58 27.57 -26.08
CA GLY A 684 18.05 27.61 -25.94
C GLY A 684 18.81 28.11 -27.18
N THR A 685 18.12 28.83 -28.09
CA THR A 685 18.74 29.40 -29.30
C THR A 685 19.82 30.44 -29.00
N CYS A 686 19.83 31.05 -27.82
CA CYS A 686 20.88 31.98 -27.40
C CYS A 686 22.26 31.32 -27.24
N ALA A 687 22.34 30.00 -27.09
CA ALA A 687 23.60 29.29 -26.83
C ALA A 687 24.68 29.55 -27.91
N ARG A 688 24.28 29.79 -29.16
CA ARG A 688 25.20 30.14 -30.26
C ARG A 688 25.92 31.49 -30.07
N LEU A 689 25.37 32.36 -29.22
CA LEU A 689 25.94 33.68 -28.94
C LEU A 689 27.06 33.60 -27.90
N PHE A 690 27.16 32.48 -27.18
CA PHE A 690 28.21 32.26 -26.20
C PHE A 690 29.47 31.67 -26.86
N LYS A 691 30.64 32.11 -26.37
CA LYS A 691 31.94 31.67 -26.88
C LYS A 691 32.42 30.34 -26.28
N SER A 692 31.78 29.87 -25.21
CA SER A 692 32.13 28.66 -24.46
C SER A 692 30.89 27.80 -24.25
N GLU A 693 31.11 26.52 -23.95
CA GLU A 693 30.02 25.64 -23.51
C GLU A 693 29.37 26.21 -22.24
N VAL A 694 28.04 26.31 -22.23
CA VAL A 694 27.25 26.72 -21.07
C VAL A 694 26.34 25.56 -20.69
N GLN A 695 26.40 25.18 -19.41
CA GLN A 695 25.38 24.34 -18.77
C GLN A 695 24.27 25.27 -18.28
N PHE A 696 23.04 25.04 -18.75
CA PHE A 696 21.86 25.74 -18.26
C PHE A 696 21.30 25.04 -17.01
N GLY A 697 20.26 25.61 -16.40
CA GLY A 697 19.72 25.17 -15.11
C GLY A 697 19.32 23.69 -15.06
N HIS A 698 18.63 23.18 -16.08
CA HIS A 698 18.30 21.76 -16.16
C HIS A 698 19.55 20.91 -16.45
N ALA A 699 19.66 19.74 -15.81
CA ALA A 699 20.79 18.84 -15.97
C ALA A 699 21.01 18.42 -17.44
N GLY A 700 19.94 18.20 -18.20
CA GLY A 700 19.99 17.86 -19.63
C GLY A 700 20.36 19.00 -20.58
N ALA A 701 20.34 20.24 -20.12
CA ALA A 701 20.48 21.42 -20.97
C ALA A 701 21.94 21.87 -21.08
N LYS A 702 22.73 21.09 -21.82
CA LYS A 702 24.15 21.39 -22.09
C LYS A 702 24.39 21.70 -23.57
N SER A 703 25.15 22.76 -23.87
CA SER A 703 25.71 22.97 -25.20
C SER A 703 27.02 22.15 -25.36
N GLY A 704 27.17 21.39 -26.44
CA GLY A 704 28.41 20.64 -26.70
C GLY A 704 28.57 20.01 -28.09
N GLY A 705 27.47 19.84 -28.85
CA GLY A 705 27.52 19.36 -30.24
C GLY A 705 26.54 20.08 -31.15
N GLU A 706 26.88 20.26 -32.44
CA GLU A 706 26.03 20.97 -33.41
C GLU A 706 24.61 20.37 -33.51
N MET A 707 24.52 19.04 -33.55
CA MET A 707 23.25 18.30 -33.58
C MET A 707 22.42 18.50 -32.30
N GLU A 708 23.03 18.88 -31.18
CA GLU A 708 22.33 19.09 -29.90
C GLU A 708 21.84 20.54 -29.71
N SER A 709 22.23 21.43 -30.64
CA SER A 709 21.80 22.83 -30.64
C SER A 709 20.29 22.96 -30.89
N ALA A 710 19.68 23.98 -30.27
CA ALA A 710 18.27 24.29 -30.48
C ALA A 710 17.96 24.61 -31.95
N GLN A 711 18.87 25.26 -32.67
CA GLN A 711 18.73 25.58 -34.09
C GLN A 711 18.64 24.33 -34.95
N ALA A 712 19.59 23.39 -34.80
CA ALA A 712 19.62 22.17 -35.59
C ALA A 712 18.34 21.34 -35.38
N LYS A 713 17.86 21.26 -34.13
CA LYS A 713 16.61 20.56 -33.79
C LYS A 713 15.37 21.25 -34.37
N ASN A 714 15.29 22.57 -34.29
CA ASN A 714 14.19 23.34 -34.89
C ASN A 714 14.14 23.16 -36.41
N GLU A 715 15.29 23.17 -37.09
CA GLU A 715 15.36 22.92 -38.53
C GLU A 715 14.94 21.49 -38.88
N ALA A 716 15.48 20.50 -38.18
CA ALA A 716 15.13 19.09 -38.41
C ALA A 716 13.62 18.81 -38.20
N LEU A 717 13.00 19.43 -37.20
CA LEU A 717 11.55 19.34 -36.98
C LEU A 717 10.76 20.00 -38.11
N ARG A 718 11.22 21.15 -38.62
CA ARG A 718 10.59 21.85 -39.75
C ARG A 718 10.65 21.01 -41.02
N GLU A 719 11.81 20.45 -41.34
CA GLU A 719 12.01 19.56 -42.50
C GLU A 719 11.17 18.28 -42.41
N ALA A 720 10.90 17.79 -41.19
CA ALA A 720 10.04 16.63 -40.96
C ALA A 720 8.53 16.94 -41.04
N GLY A 721 8.14 18.20 -41.24
CA GLY A 721 6.75 18.61 -41.41
C GLY A 721 6.06 19.15 -40.14
N ALA A 722 6.78 19.39 -39.06
CA ALA A 722 6.23 20.12 -37.91
C ALA A 722 6.13 21.63 -38.20
N VAL A 723 5.14 22.30 -37.62
CA VAL A 723 5.00 23.76 -37.66
C VAL A 723 5.96 24.34 -36.63
N VAL A 724 7.08 24.89 -37.10
CA VAL A 724 8.12 25.48 -36.26
C VAL A 724 8.20 27.00 -36.50
N PRO A 725 7.84 27.84 -35.51
CA PRO A 725 7.88 29.30 -35.66
C PRO A 725 9.32 29.81 -35.77
N THR A 726 9.49 31.09 -36.11
CA THR A 726 10.80 31.74 -36.23
C THR A 726 11.43 32.07 -34.88
N SER A 727 10.61 32.27 -33.85
CA SER A 727 11.02 32.55 -32.47
C SER A 727 9.98 32.04 -31.48
N TYR A 728 10.31 32.10 -30.18
CA TYR A 728 9.35 31.73 -29.12
C TYR A 728 8.14 32.67 -29.09
N GLU A 729 8.33 33.97 -29.35
CA GLU A 729 7.26 34.97 -29.40
C GLU A 729 6.22 34.66 -30.49
N ALA A 730 6.66 34.07 -31.61
CA ALA A 730 5.78 33.64 -32.69
C ALA A 730 5.08 32.29 -32.41
N PHE A 731 5.37 31.63 -31.29
CA PHE A 731 4.80 30.31 -30.97
C PHE A 731 3.30 30.38 -30.69
N GLU A 732 2.84 31.43 -30.01
CA GLU A 732 1.41 31.67 -29.77
C GLU A 732 0.63 31.77 -31.08
N SER A 733 1.12 32.58 -32.04
CA SER A 733 0.51 32.73 -33.35
C SER A 733 0.48 31.42 -34.14
N ALA A 734 1.56 30.64 -34.11
CA ALA A 734 1.62 29.35 -34.79
C ALA A 734 0.61 28.33 -34.22
N ILE A 735 0.42 28.32 -32.90
CA ILE A 735 -0.62 27.49 -32.24
C ILE A 735 -2.00 27.95 -32.69
N LYS A 736 -2.27 29.26 -32.64
CA LYS A 736 -3.55 29.86 -33.03
C LYS A 736 -3.93 29.51 -34.48
N GLU A 737 -3.04 29.78 -35.43
CA GLU A 737 -3.28 29.52 -36.86
C GLU A 737 -3.51 28.04 -37.15
N THR A 738 -2.80 27.14 -36.46
CA THR A 738 -2.99 25.70 -36.61
C THR A 738 -4.35 25.26 -36.07
N PHE A 739 -4.76 25.81 -34.93
CA PHE A 739 -6.07 25.54 -34.33
C PHE A 739 -7.22 26.05 -35.21
N GLU A 740 -7.14 27.29 -35.69
CA GLU A 740 -8.17 27.91 -36.56
C GLU A 740 -8.37 27.09 -37.84
N LYS A 741 -7.29 26.62 -38.48
CA LYS A 741 -7.38 25.72 -39.65
C LYS A 741 -8.13 24.42 -39.36
N LEU A 742 -7.97 23.86 -38.16
CA LEU A 742 -8.68 22.62 -37.75
C LEU A 742 -10.15 22.87 -37.44
N VAL A 743 -10.49 24.06 -36.94
CA VAL A 743 -11.88 24.49 -36.73
C VAL A 743 -12.57 24.74 -38.07
N GLU A 744 -11.94 25.49 -38.97
CA GLU A 744 -12.42 25.74 -40.35
C GLU A 744 -12.59 24.44 -41.14
N GLY A 745 -11.66 23.50 -40.96
CA GLY A 745 -11.73 22.16 -41.54
C GLY A 745 -12.75 21.22 -40.86
N GLY A 746 -13.51 21.67 -39.87
CA GLY A 746 -14.53 20.90 -39.17
C GLY A 746 -14.00 19.76 -38.29
N THR A 747 -12.69 19.70 -38.03
CA THR A 747 -12.05 18.65 -37.22
C THR A 747 -12.27 18.89 -35.71
N ILE A 748 -12.39 20.15 -35.30
CA ILE A 748 -12.64 20.57 -33.91
C ILE A 748 -14.02 21.20 -33.82
N PRO A 749 -15.01 20.56 -33.16
CA PRO A 749 -16.32 21.17 -32.95
C PRO A 749 -16.26 22.25 -31.86
N PRO A 750 -17.17 23.26 -31.89
CA PRO A 750 -17.26 24.26 -30.81
C PRO A 750 -17.57 23.61 -29.46
N VAL A 751 -16.73 23.87 -28.46
CA VAL A 751 -16.93 23.38 -27.08
C VAL A 751 -17.76 24.39 -26.28
N LYS A 752 -18.83 23.91 -25.62
CA LYS A 752 -19.63 24.74 -24.71
C LYS A 752 -18.86 24.95 -23.41
N GLU A 753 -18.66 26.20 -23.02
CA GLU A 753 -18.00 26.53 -21.76
C GLU A 753 -18.91 26.17 -20.57
N VAL A 754 -18.31 25.61 -19.51
CA VAL A 754 -18.99 25.18 -18.29
C VAL A 754 -18.51 26.07 -17.15
N THR A 755 -19.41 26.56 -16.29
CA THR A 755 -18.99 27.30 -15.10
C THR A 755 -18.51 26.31 -14.03
N PRO A 756 -17.27 26.42 -13.53
CA PRO A 756 -16.77 25.52 -12.50
C PRO A 756 -17.47 25.76 -11.16
N PRO A 757 -17.58 24.74 -10.29
CA PRO A 757 -18.05 24.89 -8.91
C PRO A 757 -17.22 25.92 -8.14
N GLN A 758 -17.83 26.65 -7.21
CA GLN A 758 -17.10 27.56 -6.33
C GLN A 758 -16.49 26.81 -5.15
N ILE A 759 -15.20 27.07 -4.89
CA ILE A 759 -14.48 26.59 -3.69
C ILE A 759 -14.27 27.79 -2.75
N PRO A 760 -14.57 27.65 -1.44
CA PRO A 760 -14.27 28.71 -0.48
C PRO A 760 -12.77 29.02 -0.43
N GLU A 761 -12.44 30.30 -0.24
CA GLU A 761 -11.06 30.71 -0.02
C GLU A 761 -10.55 30.17 1.32
N ASP A 762 -9.31 29.69 1.34
CA ASP A 762 -8.63 29.27 2.57
C ASP A 762 -8.54 30.43 3.58
N LEU A 763 -8.90 30.15 4.85
CA LEU A 763 -8.97 31.17 5.90
C LEU A 763 -7.63 31.88 6.12
N ASN A 764 -6.50 31.17 6.08
CA ASN A 764 -5.20 31.80 6.29
C ASN A 764 -4.85 32.75 5.13
N THR A 765 -5.26 32.40 3.92
CA THR A 765 -5.11 33.24 2.73
C THR A 765 -6.00 34.49 2.80
N ALA A 766 -7.25 34.34 3.25
CA ALA A 766 -8.17 35.45 3.48
C ALA A 766 -7.71 36.41 4.60
N ILE A 767 -7.11 35.87 5.67
CA ILE A 767 -6.50 36.68 6.75
C ILE A 767 -5.27 37.42 6.23
N LYS A 768 -4.37 36.75 5.50
CA LYS A 768 -3.15 37.37 4.95
C LYS A 768 -3.45 38.46 3.94
N SER A 769 -4.52 38.32 3.14
CA SER A 769 -4.97 39.33 2.19
C SER A 769 -5.79 40.45 2.83
N GLY A 770 -6.12 40.36 4.12
CA GLY A 770 -6.90 41.37 4.84
C GLY A 770 -8.40 41.35 4.55
N LYS A 771 -8.91 40.33 3.84
CA LYS A 771 -10.35 40.16 3.54
C LYS A 771 -11.16 39.79 4.79
N VAL A 772 -10.54 39.06 5.71
CA VAL A 772 -11.18 38.56 6.93
C VAL A 772 -10.30 38.87 8.13
N ARG A 773 -10.91 39.23 9.27
CA ARG A 773 -10.24 39.34 10.57
C ARG A 773 -10.73 38.23 11.48
N ALA A 774 -9.82 37.38 11.95
CA ALA A 774 -10.09 36.43 13.01
C ALA A 774 -9.66 37.02 14.37
N PRO A 775 -10.52 37.04 15.40
CA PRO A 775 -10.13 37.48 16.73
C PRO A 775 -9.20 36.44 17.37
N THR A 776 -8.21 36.91 18.13
CA THR A 776 -7.36 36.04 18.96
C THR A 776 -8.12 35.65 20.23
N HIS A 777 -8.20 34.36 20.52
CA HIS A 777 -8.90 33.85 21.71
C HIS A 777 -8.06 33.88 22.99
N ILE A 778 -6.74 33.96 22.87
CA ILE A 778 -5.80 33.94 23.99
C ILE A 778 -4.86 35.13 23.87
N ILE A 779 -4.65 35.84 24.99
CA ILE A 779 -3.68 36.93 25.11
C ILE A 779 -2.53 36.44 25.99
N SER A 780 -1.31 36.47 25.47
CA SER A 780 -0.08 36.24 26.25
C SER A 780 0.76 37.52 26.21
N THR A 781 1.27 37.94 27.37
CA THR A 781 2.08 39.16 27.51
C THR A 781 3.46 38.92 28.12
N ILE A 782 3.84 37.66 28.34
CA ILE A 782 5.05 37.29 29.09
C ILE A 782 6.19 36.81 28.18
N SER A 783 5.87 36.29 26.99
CA SER A 783 6.85 35.79 26.03
C SER A 783 6.31 35.82 24.61
N ASP A 784 7.20 35.93 23.62
CA ASP A 784 6.88 35.78 22.19
C ASP A 784 7.98 34.98 21.50
N ASP A 785 7.60 33.86 20.88
CA ASP A 785 8.47 32.90 20.19
C ASP A 785 8.31 32.92 18.67
N ARG A 786 7.46 33.82 18.13
CA ARG A 786 7.16 33.88 16.69
C ARG A 786 8.18 34.68 15.88
N GLY A 787 8.99 35.49 16.55
CA GLY A 787 10.03 36.32 15.94
C GLY A 787 11.27 35.53 15.52
N GLU A 788 12.34 36.24 15.14
CA GLU A 788 13.62 35.62 14.80
C GLU A 788 14.28 34.91 16.00
N GLU A 789 14.07 35.45 17.20
CA GLU A 789 14.46 34.81 18.46
C GLU A 789 13.35 34.95 19.51
N PRO A 790 13.27 34.02 20.49
CA PRO A 790 12.30 34.14 21.57
C PRO A 790 12.62 35.31 22.48
N THR A 791 11.57 35.96 22.98
CA THR A 791 11.66 37.08 23.92
C THR A 791 10.93 36.78 25.22
N TYR A 792 11.46 37.27 26.35
CA TYR A 792 10.80 37.30 27.65
C TYR A 792 10.48 38.74 28.03
N ALA A 793 9.19 39.07 28.13
CA ALA A 793 8.69 40.43 28.29
C ALA A 793 9.32 41.44 27.30
N GLY A 794 9.55 41.01 26.06
CA GLY A 794 10.17 41.81 25.00
C GLY A 794 11.70 41.86 25.03
N ILE A 795 12.37 41.25 26.03
CA ILE A 795 13.83 41.12 26.07
C ILE A 795 14.24 39.85 25.32
N PRO A 796 15.11 39.95 24.29
CA PRO A 796 15.54 38.78 23.55
C PRO A 796 16.41 37.83 24.38
N MET A 797 16.31 36.52 24.13
CA MET A 797 17.07 35.50 24.85
C MET A 797 18.58 35.73 24.77
N SER A 798 19.10 36.15 23.62
CA SER A 798 20.52 36.51 23.43
C SER A 798 20.99 37.55 24.47
N SER A 799 20.22 38.63 24.62
CA SER A 799 20.51 39.72 25.56
C SER A 799 20.56 39.25 27.02
N ILE A 800 19.72 38.29 27.41
CA ILE A 800 19.70 37.72 28.76
C ILE A 800 21.03 37.00 29.04
N VAL A 801 21.51 36.21 28.09
CA VAL A 801 22.75 35.45 28.21
C VAL A 801 23.98 36.37 28.20
N GLU A 802 24.04 37.31 27.26
CA GLU A 802 25.17 38.24 27.09
C GLU A 802 25.36 39.16 28.30
N GLN A 803 24.27 39.58 28.93
CA GLN A 803 24.30 40.44 30.12
C GLN A 803 24.54 39.65 31.41
N GLY A 804 24.68 38.32 31.35
CA GLY A 804 24.89 37.47 32.52
C GLY A 804 23.70 37.46 33.49
N LEU A 805 22.49 37.64 32.96
CA LEU A 805 21.25 37.59 33.74
C LEU A 805 20.97 36.14 34.17
N GLY A 806 20.59 35.98 35.43
CA GLY A 806 20.38 34.70 36.10
C GLY A 806 18.90 34.29 36.18
N ALA A 807 18.63 33.22 36.91
CA ALA A 807 17.28 32.68 37.08
C ALA A 807 16.34 33.69 37.75
N GLY A 808 16.86 34.51 38.68
CA GLY A 808 16.07 35.57 39.31
C GLY A 808 15.60 36.65 38.32
N ASP A 809 16.44 37.00 37.34
CA ASP A 809 16.10 38.00 36.33
C ASP A 809 15.10 37.44 35.30
N VAL A 810 15.23 36.16 34.92
CA VAL A 810 14.24 35.49 34.06
C VAL A 810 12.87 35.41 34.74
N ILE A 811 12.83 35.03 36.02
CA ILE A 811 11.60 35.06 36.82
C ILE A 811 11.03 36.48 36.87
N SER A 812 11.89 37.48 37.01
CA SER A 812 11.49 38.88 37.00
C SER A 812 10.74 39.27 35.72
N LEU A 813 11.30 38.90 34.57
CA LEU A 813 10.70 39.19 33.26
C LEU A 813 9.40 38.41 33.06
N LEU A 814 9.38 37.11 33.36
CA LEU A 814 8.22 36.28 33.09
C LEU A 814 7.04 36.54 34.04
N TRP A 815 7.31 36.76 35.33
CA TRP A 815 6.25 36.88 36.34
C TRP A 815 5.81 38.32 36.52
N PHE A 816 6.76 39.26 36.51
CA PHE A 816 6.50 40.68 36.77
C PHE A 816 6.58 41.57 35.54
N LYS A 817 7.01 41.04 34.38
CA LYS A 817 7.17 41.79 33.12
C LYS A 817 8.08 43.01 33.26
N ARG A 818 9.07 42.90 34.15
CA ARG A 818 9.97 43.99 34.56
C ARG A 818 11.38 43.45 34.73
N SER A 819 12.39 44.27 34.44
CA SER A 819 13.77 43.99 34.81
C SER A 819 14.01 44.55 36.23
N LEU A 820 13.86 43.69 37.25
CA LEU A 820 14.03 44.12 38.64
C LEU A 820 15.50 44.41 38.97
N PRO A 821 15.78 45.29 39.94
CA PRO A 821 17.14 45.54 40.41
C PRO A 821 17.85 44.26 40.85
N ARG A 822 19.19 44.23 40.70
CA ARG A 822 19.99 43.02 40.96
C ARG A 822 19.82 42.48 42.38
N TYR A 823 19.60 43.33 43.38
CA TYR A 823 19.37 42.87 44.75
C TYR A 823 18.04 42.13 44.90
N CYS A 824 17.00 42.51 44.13
CA CYS A 824 15.70 41.83 44.08
C CYS A 824 15.85 40.45 43.44
N THR A 825 16.48 40.39 42.26
CA THR A 825 16.64 39.13 41.53
C THR A 825 17.56 38.17 42.27
N ARG A 826 18.58 38.70 42.95
CA ARG A 826 19.43 37.91 43.86
C ARG A 826 18.67 37.41 45.09
N PHE A 827 17.77 38.20 45.67
CA PHE A 827 16.92 37.75 46.77
C PHE A 827 16.01 36.59 46.35
N ILE A 828 15.41 36.67 45.16
CA ILE A 828 14.60 35.59 44.59
C ILE A 828 15.41 34.29 44.47
N GLU A 829 16.65 34.37 43.96
CA GLU A 829 17.55 33.22 43.89
C GLU A 829 17.88 32.64 45.27
N ILE A 830 18.14 33.49 46.27
CA ILE A 830 18.37 33.03 47.65
C ILE A 830 17.14 32.29 48.18
N CYS A 831 15.93 32.81 47.94
CA CYS A 831 14.70 32.13 48.34
C CYS A 831 14.56 30.76 47.68
N ILE A 832 14.89 30.64 46.40
CA ILE A 832 14.90 29.36 45.68
C ILE A 832 15.85 28.36 46.34
N VAL A 833 17.07 28.79 46.67
CA VAL A 833 18.07 27.93 47.33
C VAL A 833 17.59 27.48 48.71
N LEU A 834 17.04 28.39 49.52
CA LEU A 834 16.60 28.08 50.89
C LEU A 834 15.35 27.19 50.93
N CYS A 835 14.48 27.27 49.92
CA CYS A 835 13.24 26.50 49.83
C CYS A 835 13.38 25.22 48.99
N ALA A 836 14.55 24.97 48.39
CA ALA A 836 14.79 23.89 47.44
C ALA A 836 14.36 22.51 47.96
N ASP A 837 14.70 22.19 49.21
CA ASP A 837 14.27 20.96 49.88
C ASP A 837 14.21 21.12 51.41
N HIS A 838 13.47 20.23 52.08
CA HIS A 838 13.42 20.16 53.55
C HIS A 838 13.35 18.71 54.07
N GLY A 839 13.94 17.77 53.31
CA GLY A 839 14.01 16.36 53.64
C GLY A 839 12.75 15.56 53.30
N PRO A 840 12.84 14.21 53.38
CA PRO A 840 11.85 13.29 52.81
C PRO A 840 10.54 13.18 53.59
N CYS A 841 10.47 13.70 54.82
CA CYS A 841 9.33 13.50 55.73
C CYS A 841 8.21 14.52 55.53
N VAL A 842 8.44 15.58 54.74
CA VAL A 842 7.39 16.56 54.43
C VAL A 842 6.42 15.99 53.39
N SER A 843 5.15 16.40 53.44
CA SER A 843 4.08 15.81 52.62
C SER A 843 4.43 15.70 51.13
N GLY A 844 4.99 16.77 50.54
CA GLY A 844 5.36 16.76 49.13
C GLY A 844 6.46 15.75 48.80
N ALA A 845 7.54 15.73 49.59
CA ALA A 845 8.65 14.81 49.38
C ALA A 845 8.23 13.36 49.59
N HIS A 846 7.43 13.09 50.62
CA HIS A 846 6.89 11.77 50.90
C HIS A 846 6.04 11.26 49.73
N ASN A 847 5.08 12.06 49.24
CA ASN A 847 4.24 11.67 48.11
C ASN A 847 5.04 11.43 46.83
N THR A 848 6.04 12.28 46.55
CA THR A 848 6.95 12.07 45.43
C THR A 848 7.74 10.78 45.55
N ILE A 849 8.27 10.48 46.73
CA ILE A 849 9.01 9.24 47.02
C ILE A 849 8.12 8.01 46.84
N VAL A 850 6.92 8.00 47.43
CA VAL A 850 5.97 6.89 47.31
C VAL A 850 5.61 6.65 45.84
N THR A 851 5.35 7.71 45.08
CA THR A 851 4.99 7.64 43.66
C THR A 851 6.16 7.15 42.80
N ALA A 852 7.38 7.62 43.08
CA ALA A 852 8.59 7.14 42.40
C ALA A 852 8.85 5.65 42.68
N ARG A 853 8.67 5.22 43.94
CA ARG A 853 8.74 3.81 44.35
C ARG A 853 7.65 2.94 43.73
N ALA A 854 6.52 3.53 43.34
CA ALA A 854 5.49 2.86 42.56
C ALA A 854 5.82 2.70 41.06
N GLY A 855 7.05 3.02 40.63
CA GLY A 855 7.52 2.82 39.27
C GLY A 855 7.10 3.92 38.28
N LYS A 856 6.54 5.04 38.77
CA LYS A 856 6.09 6.14 37.92
C LYS A 856 7.27 6.95 37.35
N ASP A 857 6.99 7.68 36.27
CA ASP A 857 7.94 8.59 35.64
C ASP A 857 8.21 9.85 36.49
N LEU A 858 9.18 10.66 36.07
CA LEU A 858 9.59 11.87 36.78
C LEU A 858 8.44 12.87 36.95
N VAL A 859 7.67 13.11 35.89
CA VAL A 859 6.61 14.14 35.89
C VAL A 859 5.49 13.69 36.82
N SER A 860 5.03 12.44 36.70
CA SER A 860 4.02 11.89 37.61
C SER A 860 4.44 11.97 39.08
N SER A 861 5.71 11.65 39.38
CA SER A 861 6.24 11.66 40.75
C SER A 861 6.37 13.07 41.31
N LEU A 862 6.84 14.02 40.50
CA LEU A 862 6.91 15.43 40.86
C LEU A 862 5.52 16.01 41.14
N VAL A 863 4.59 15.86 40.20
CA VAL A 863 3.21 16.39 40.32
C VAL A 863 2.52 15.83 41.54
N SER A 864 2.69 14.53 41.85
CA SER A 864 2.10 13.95 43.06
C SER A 864 2.57 14.61 44.36
N GLY A 865 3.81 15.09 44.41
CA GLY A 865 4.32 15.87 45.54
C GLY A 865 3.86 17.32 45.51
N LEU A 866 3.87 17.96 44.34
CA LEU A 866 3.43 19.34 44.17
C LEU A 866 1.96 19.54 44.52
N LEU A 867 1.09 18.56 44.24
CA LEU A 867 -0.33 18.60 44.62
C LEU A 867 -0.58 18.62 46.13
N THR A 868 0.45 18.39 46.96
CA THR A 868 0.36 18.58 48.41
C THR A 868 0.62 20.02 48.84
N ILE A 869 1.20 20.85 47.96
CA ILE A 869 1.51 22.25 48.26
C ILE A 869 0.21 23.05 48.27
N GLY A 870 -0.04 23.75 49.37
CA GLY A 870 -1.26 24.49 49.63
C GLY A 870 -1.31 25.00 51.08
N PRO A 871 -2.49 25.21 51.67
CA PRO A 871 -2.62 25.95 52.94
C PRO A 871 -1.93 25.28 54.14
N ARG A 872 -1.70 23.96 54.10
CA ARG A 872 -1.04 23.21 55.19
C ARG A 872 0.44 22.91 54.94
N PHE A 873 0.89 22.97 53.69
CA PHE A 873 2.27 22.67 53.29
C PHE A 873 2.70 23.68 52.22
N GLY A 874 3.61 24.59 52.56
CA GLY A 874 4.11 25.61 51.63
C GLY A 874 3.33 26.93 51.58
N GLY A 875 2.06 26.96 51.97
CA GLY A 875 1.23 28.18 51.96
C GLY A 875 1.58 29.23 53.03
N ALA A 876 2.43 28.89 54.01
CA ALA A 876 2.76 29.77 55.12
C ALA A 876 3.49 31.06 54.70
N ILE A 877 4.21 31.04 53.57
CA ILE A 877 4.92 32.20 53.03
C ILE A 877 3.91 33.28 52.58
N ASP A 878 2.90 32.86 51.81
CA ASP A 878 1.87 33.76 51.27
C ASP A 878 0.96 34.29 52.39
N ASP A 879 0.59 33.42 53.34
CA ASP A 879 -0.19 33.81 54.51
C ASP A 879 0.58 34.82 55.37
N ALA A 880 1.86 34.59 55.66
CA ALA A 880 2.66 35.52 56.43
C ALA A 880 2.75 36.89 55.75
N ALA A 881 3.02 36.94 54.45
CA ALA A 881 3.02 38.18 53.68
C ALA A 881 1.68 38.91 53.81
N ARG A 882 0.56 38.20 53.60
CA ARG A 882 -0.79 38.79 53.65
C ARG A 882 -1.12 39.37 55.03
N TYR A 883 -0.90 38.61 56.10
CA TYR A 883 -1.25 39.03 57.45
C TYR A 883 -0.34 40.14 58.00
N PHE A 884 0.98 40.06 57.77
CA PHE A 884 1.88 41.14 58.17
C PHE A 884 1.61 42.44 57.39
N LYS A 885 1.36 42.34 56.08
CA LYS A 885 1.02 43.50 55.27
C LYS A 885 -0.27 44.16 55.74
N ASP A 886 -1.34 43.39 55.94
CA ASP A 886 -2.64 43.92 56.36
C ASP A 886 -2.56 44.61 57.72
N ALA A 887 -1.83 44.02 58.67
CA ALA A 887 -1.66 44.58 60.01
C ALA A 887 -0.84 45.89 59.99
N TYR A 888 0.28 45.90 59.25
CA TYR A 888 1.12 47.07 59.09
C TYR A 888 0.38 48.21 58.37
N ASP A 889 -0.30 47.93 57.26
CA ASP A 889 -1.00 48.94 56.46
C ASP A 889 -2.18 49.57 57.20
N LYS A 890 -2.79 48.85 58.15
CA LYS A 890 -3.83 49.37 59.05
C LYS A 890 -3.29 50.12 60.26
N GLY A 891 -1.97 50.16 60.44
CA GLY A 891 -1.32 50.80 61.58
C GLY A 891 -1.56 50.08 62.91
N LEU A 892 -1.82 48.77 62.89
CA LEU A 892 -2.00 47.99 64.13
C LEU A 892 -0.65 47.81 64.83
N THR A 893 -0.62 48.04 66.14
CA THR A 893 0.56 47.69 66.94
C THR A 893 0.77 46.17 66.96
N PRO A 894 2.01 45.68 67.15
CA PRO A 894 2.28 44.24 67.28
C PRO A 894 1.42 43.54 68.33
N TYR A 895 1.12 44.22 69.44
CA TYR A 895 0.21 43.74 70.48
C TYR A 895 -1.22 43.54 69.94
N GLU A 896 -1.80 44.58 69.32
CA GLU A 896 -3.16 44.54 68.77
C GLU A 896 -3.31 43.47 67.70
N PHE A 897 -2.32 43.34 66.81
CA PHE A 897 -2.31 42.33 65.77
C PHE A 897 -2.35 40.92 66.37
N VAL A 898 -1.42 40.58 67.26
CA VAL A 898 -1.31 39.23 67.83
C VAL A 898 -2.52 38.87 68.69
N GLU A 899 -3.02 39.79 69.52
CA GLU A 899 -4.24 39.53 70.32
C GLU A 899 -5.50 39.43 69.45
N SER A 900 -5.59 40.18 68.35
CA SER A 900 -6.70 40.03 67.40
C SER A 900 -6.71 38.64 66.74
N MET A 901 -5.54 38.09 66.41
CA MET A 901 -5.39 36.75 65.84
C MET A 901 -5.76 35.67 66.85
N LYS A 902 -5.28 35.81 68.10
CA LYS A 902 -5.66 34.93 69.21
C LYS A 902 -7.16 34.92 69.46
N LYS A 903 -7.81 36.10 69.45
CA LYS A 903 -9.27 36.22 69.60
C LYS A 903 -10.04 35.49 68.49
N LYS A 904 -9.48 35.45 67.28
CA LYS A 904 -10.02 34.70 66.13
C LYS A 904 -9.69 33.20 66.18
N GLY A 905 -8.88 32.75 67.14
CA GLY A 905 -8.39 31.36 67.22
C GLY A 905 -7.35 31.02 66.15
N ILE A 906 -6.72 32.02 65.52
CA ILE A 906 -5.76 31.85 64.43
C ILE A 906 -4.35 32.06 64.98
N ARG A 907 -3.43 31.13 64.71
CA ARG A 907 -2.00 31.31 65.00
C ARG A 907 -1.41 32.27 63.97
N VAL A 908 -0.51 33.15 64.40
CA VAL A 908 0.14 34.12 63.51
C VAL A 908 0.99 33.35 62.48
N PRO A 909 0.68 33.41 61.18
CA PRO A 909 1.47 32.75 60.15
C PRO A 909 2.88 33.32 60.11
N GLY A 910 3.88 32.46 59.90
CA GLY A 910 5.29 32.87 59.93
C GLY A 910 5.92 32.95 61.33
N ILE A 911 5.15 32.76 62.41
CA ILE A 911 5.66 32.72 63.80
C ILE A 911 5.55 31.31 64.38
N GLY A 912 6.63 30.85 65.01
CA GLY A 912 6.74 29.59 65.72
C GLY A 912 7.64 28.58 65.03
N HIS A 913 8.42 27.85 65.84
CA HIS A 913 9.26 26.76 65.38
C HIS A 913 9.22 25.58 66.37
N ARG A 914 9.43 24.35 65.88
CA ARG A 914 9.43 23.12 66.70
C ARG A 914 10.68 22.99 67.59
N ILE A 915 11.86 23.29 67.04
CA ILE A 915 13.17 23.14 67.72
C ILE A 915 13.84 24.50 68.04
N LYS A 916 13.81 25.46 67.12
CA LYS A 916 14.43 26.78 67.25
C LYS A 916 13.72 27.67 68.27
N SER A 917 14.49 28.52 68.95
CA SER A 917 14.06 29.39 70.05
C SER A 917 14.82 30.72 70.00
N ALA A 918 14.56 31.64 70.94
CA ALA A 918 15.28 32.91 71.02
C ALA A 918 16.80 32.72 71.15
N ASP A 919 17.23 31.69 71.90
CA ASP A 919 18.63 31.35 72.15
C ASP A 919 19.28 30.57 71.01
N ASN A 920 18.49 29.84 70.21
CA ASN A 920 18.93 29.04 69.07
C ASN A 920 18.13 29.41 67.82
N ARG A 921 18.53 30.53 67.21
CA ARG A 921 17.89 31.10 66.02
C ARG A 921 18.07 30.24 64.76
N ASP A 922 17.12 30.35 63.83
CA ASP A 922 17.23 29.71 62.52
C ASP A 922 18.21 30.50 61.64
N LYS A 923 19.29 29.82 61.21
CA LYS A 923 20.33 30.43 60.36
C LYS A 923 19.79 30.94 59.02
N ARG A 924 18.74 30.34 58.48
CA ARG A 924 18.11 30.80 57.22
C ARG A 924 17.48 32.17 57.39
N VAL A 925 16.80 32.39 58.52
CA VAL A 925 16.18 33.67 58.88
C VAL A 925 17.26 34.73 59.09
N GLU A 926 18.31 34.41 59.85
CA GLU A 926 19.44 35.33 60.07
C GLU A 926 20.11 35.78 58.77
N LEU A 927 20.32 34.84 57.82
CA LEU A 927 20.92 35.14 56.52
C LEU A 927 20.04 36.07 55.67
N LEU A 928 18.71 35.81 55.64
CA LEU A 928 17.76 36.65 54.93
C LEU A 928 17.68 38.06 55.51
N GLN A 929 17.61 38.19 56.84
CA GLN A 929 17.60 39.49 57.52
C GLN A 929 18.89 40.27 57.27
N LYS A 930 20.05 39.60 57.36
CA LYS A 930 21.35 40.21 57.07
C LYS A 930 21.41 40.71 55.63
N PHE A 931 21.00 39.88 54.66
CA PHE A 931 20.97 40.26 53.25
C PHE A 931 20.08 41.48 53.03
N ALA A 932 18.85 41.47 53.57
CA ALA A 932 17.90 42.56 53.40
C ALA A 932 18.40 43.87 54.00
N ARG A 933 18.88 43.86 55.26
CA ARG A 933 19.39 45.08 55.92
C ARG A 933 20.60 45.70 55.20
N SER A 934 21.39 44.90 54.49
CA SER A 934 22.54 45.40 53.73
C SER A 934 22.20 45.89 52.32
N ASN A 935 21.11 45.43 51.70
CA ASN A 935 20.86 45.64 50.27
C ASN A 935 19.52 46.30 49.95
N PHE A 936 18.50 46.17 50.80
CA PHE A 936 17.16 46.70 50.51
C PHE A 936 17.07 48.17 50.89
N PRO A 937 16.41 49.02 50.08
CA PRO A 937 16.18 50.43 50.41
C PRO A 937 15.30 50.63 51.65
N SER A 938 14.41 49.67 51.93
CA SER A 938 13.54 49.67 53.11
C SER A 938 13.23 48.23 53.49
N VAL A 939 13.10 47.97 54.79
CA VAL A 939 12.78 46.66 55.38
C VAL A 939 11.61 46.76 56.37
N LYS A 940 10.67 47.68 56.11
CA LYS A 940 9.62 48.07 57.06
C LYS A 940 8.69 46.92 57.46
N TYR A 941 8.34 46.02 56.53
CA TYR A 941 7.47 44.89 56.84
C TYR A 941 8.22 43.82 57.62
N MET A 942 9.50 43.60 57.30
CA MET A 942 10.36 42.71 58.08
C MET A 942 10.61 43.23 59.49
N GLU A 943 10.89 44.53 59.68
CA GLU A 943 11.05 45.11 61.02
C GLU A 943 9.75 45.00 61.83
N TYR A 944 8.58 45.25 61.21
CA TYR A 944 7.29 44.99 61.86
C TYR A 944 7.13 43.53 62.28
N ALA A 945 7.53 42.57 61.43
CA ALA A 945 7.51 41.15 61.78
C ALA A 945 8.47 40.79 62.93
N VAL A 946 9.61 41.48 63.05
CA VAL A 946 10.56 41.35 64.16
C VAL A 946 10.01 41.94 65.46
N GLU A 947 9.27 43.05 65.40
CA GLU A 947 8.55 43.59 66.56
C GLU A 947 7.43 42.64 67.03
N VAL A 948 6.70 42.05 66.09
CA VAL A 948 5.72 40.98 66.38
C VAL A 948 6.40 39.79 67.03
N GLU A 949 7.57 39.35 66.52
CA GLU A 949 8.36 38.30 67.14
C GLU A 949 8.73 38.64 68.59
N THR A 950 9.22 39.85 68.83
CA THR A 950 9.62 40.34 70.16
C THR A 950 8.47 40.22 71.15
N TYR A 951 7.26 40.62 70.73
CA TYR A 951 6.06 40.44 71.55
C TYR A 951 5.71 38.96 71.74
N THR A 952 5.77 38.12 70.70
CA THR A 952 5.44 36.69 70.84
C THR A 952 6.44 35.91 71.69
N LEU A 953 7.71 36.31 71.71
CA LEU A 953 8.75 35.72 72.56
C LEU A 953 8.50 35.96 74.05
N SER A 954 7.82 37.05 74.41
CA SER A 954 7.35 37.26 75.79
C SER A 954 6.34 36.20 76.25
N LYS A 955 5.71 35.48 75.32
CA LYS A 955 4.71 34.43 75.61
C LYS A 955 5.33 33.04 75.65
N ALA A 956 6.22 32.72 74.72
CA ALA A 956 6.95 31.45 74.72
C ALA A 956 8.24 31.53 73.89
N ASN A 957 9.31 30.88 74.38
CA ASN A 957 10.66 30.96 73.82
C ASN A 957 10.78 30.39 72.38
N ASN A 958 9.84 29.54 71.95
CA ASN A 958 9.84 28.94 70.62
C ASN A 958 8.98 29.69 69.59
N LEU A 959 8.34 30.81 69.97
CA LEU A 959 7.56 31.65 69.07
C LEU A 959 8.45 32.66 68.34
N VAL A 960 9.44 32.13 67.62
CA VAL A 960 10.36 32.89 66.76
C VAL A 960 9.79 33.05 65.35
N LEU A 961 10.17 34.11 64.65
CA LEU A 961 9.95 34.26 63.21
C LEU A 961 10.65 33.12 62.47
N ASN A 962 9.87 32.36 61.71
CA ASN A 962 10.38 31.25 60.92
C ASN A 962 10.77 31.71 59.50
N VAL A 963 11.37 30.80 58.73
CA VAL A 963 11.85 31.11 57.37
C VAL A 963 10.71 31.54 56.44
N ASP A 964 9.52 30.97 56.60
CA ASP A 964 8.36 31.31 55.77
C ASP A 964 7.88 32.74 56.05
N GLY A 965 7.84 33.11 57.34
CA GLY A 965 7.53 34.46 57.79
C GLY A 965 8.55 35.49 57.30
N ALA A 966 9.83 35.17 57.38
CA ALA A 966 10.92 36.03 56.92
C ALA A 966 10.89 36.24 55.41
N ILE A 967 10.68 35.18 54.61
CA ILE A 967 10.53 35.30 53.15
C ILE A 967 9.29 36.13 52.82
N GLY A 968 8.15 35.86 53.46
CA GLY A 968 6.90 36.58 53.25
C GLY A 968 7.03 38.08 53.50
N SER A 969 7.56 38.49 54.66
CA SER A 969 7.75 39.90 54.99
C SER A 969 8.76 40.58 54.08
N LEU A 970 9.87 39.90 53.75
CA LEU A 970 10.91 40.46 52.88
C LEU A 970 10.49 40.53 51.42
N PHE A 971 9.63 39.64 50.94
CA PHE A 971 9.11 39.75 49.57
C PHE A 971 8.24 41.00 49.42
N LEU A 972 7.49 41.39 50.46
CA LEU A 972 6.78 42.66 50.49
C LEU A 972 7.73 43.87 50.44
N ASP A 973 8.82 43.80 51.21
CA ASP A 973 9.85 44.83 51.22
C ASP A 973 10.59 44.92 49.87
N LEU A 974 10.77 43.79 49.17
CA LEU A 974 11.28 43.76 47.80
C LEU A 974 10.34 44.51 46.87
N LEU A 975 9.05 44.18 46.89
CA LEU A 975 8.06 44.79 46.00
C LEU A 975 7.95 46.31 46.29
N ALA A 976 7.81 46.69 47.55
CA ALA A 976 7.67 48.09 47.96
C ALA A 976 8.98 48.90 47.80
N GLY A 977 10.12 48.29 48.08
CA GLY A 977 11.44 48.92 48.04
C GLY A 977 12.05 49.01 46.64
N SER A 978 11.60 48.18 45.69
CA SER A 978 12.07 48.22 44.30
C SER A 978 11.78 49.54 43.58
N GLY A 979 10.76 50.29 44.04
CA GLY A 979 10.26 51.48 43.34
C GLY A 979 9.57 51.17 42.01
N MET A 980 9.39 49.89 41.67
CA MET A 980 8.82 49.48 40.38
C MET A 980 7.34 49.18 40.46
N PHE A 981 6.78 48.89 41.64
CA PHE A 981 5.37 48.49 41.81
C PHE A 981 4.54 49.54 42.54
N THR A 982 3.31 49.75 42.08
CA THR A 982 2.31 50.55 42.80
C THR A 982 1.70 49.76 43.96
N LYS A 983 1.10 50.44 44.95
CA LYS A 983 0.42 49.75 46.07
C LYS A 983 -0.63 48.73 45.57
N GLN A 984 -1.39 49.09 44.54
CA GLN A 984 -2.39 48.22 43.95
C GLN A 984 -1.78 46.98 43.29
N GLU A 985 -0.67 47.12 42.56
CA GLU A 985 0.04 45.97 41.97
C GLU A 985 0.61 45.04 43.04
N ILE A 986 1.09 45.59 44.17
CA ILE A 986 1.57 44.80 45.31
C ILE A 986 0.42 44.00 45.92
N ASP A 987 -0.75 44.63 46.12
CA ASP A 987 -1.95 43.97 46.63
C ASP A 987 -2.40 42.84 45.69
N GLU A 988 -2.34 43.06 44.38
CA GLU A 988 -2.68 42.08 43.36
C GLU A 988 -1.69 40.90 43.35
N ILE A 989 -0.38 41.16 43.37
CA ILE A 989 0.66 40.12 43.39
C ILE A 989 0.51 39.19 44.61
N VAL A 990 0.24 39.77 45.78
CA VAL A 990 -0.01 39.01 47.02
C VAL A 990 -1.36 38.30 46.96
N GLY A 991 -2.40 38.96 46.42
CA GLY A 991 -3.73 38.38 46.30
C GLY A 991 -3.81 37.17 45.36
N ILE A 992 -3.06 37.20 44.25
CA ILE A 992 -2.97 36.10 43.27
C ILE A 992 -2.15 34.91 43.83
N GLY A 993 -1.23 35.17 44.74
CA GLY A 993 -0.41 34.13 45.38
C GLY A 993 0.91 33.84 44.67
N TYR A 994 1.59 34.87 44.17
CA TYR A 994 2.92 34.74 43.52
C TYR A 994 3.95 34.06 44.44
N LEU A 995 3.84 34.24 45.75
CA LEU A 995 4.75 33.65 46.73
C LEU A 995 4.55 32.12 46.85
N ASN A 996 3.33 31.62 46.62
CA ASN A 996 3.09 30.19 46.46
C ASN A 996 3.79 29.66 45.21
N GLY A 997 3.75 30.42 44.11
CA GLY A 997 4.48 30.11 42.88
C GLY A 997 5.99 29.99 43.12
N LEU A 998 6.57 30.90 43.89
CA LEU A 998 7.98 30.85 44.29
C LEU A 998 8.32 29.57 45.08
N PHE A 999 7.49 29.21 46.05
CA PHE A 999 7.69 27.99 46.83
C PHE A 999 7.55 26.72 45.99
N VAL A 1000 6.56 26.67 45.09
CA VAL A 1000 6.37 25.56 44.13
C VAL A 1000 7.59 25.40 43.24
N LEU A 1001 8.08 26.49 42.65
CA LEU A 1001 9.27 26.47 41.80
C LEU A 1001 10.50 25.98 42.57
N ALA A 1002 10.74 26.56 43.75
CA ALA A 1002 11.88 26.18 44.58
C ALA A 1002 11.82 24.71 45.00
N ARG A 1003 10.69 24.29 45.60
CA ARG A 1003 10.53 22.94 46.14
C ARG A 1003 10.58 21.85 45.06
N SER A 1004 10.24 22.18 43.81
CA SER A 1004 10.37 21.24 42.69
C SER A 1004 11.79 20.68 42.55
N ILE A 1005 12.83 21.46 42.90
CA ILE A 1005 14.23 21.02 42.86
C ILE A 1005 14.45 19.79 43.76
N GLY A 1006 14.02 19.88 45.03
CA GLY A 1006 14.13 18.79 46.00
C GLY A 1006 13.29 17.57 45.63
N LEU A 1007 12.07 17.78 45.12
CA LEU A 1007 11.18 16.69 44.72
C LEU A 1007 11.73 15.91 43.51
N ILE A 1008 12.30 16.61 42.52
CA ILE A 1008 13.03 15.98 41.41
C ILE A 1008 14.23 15.19 41.97
N GLY A 1009 14.99 15.79 42.89
CA GLY A 1009 16.10 15.13 43.58
C GLY A 1009 15.69 13.82 44.27
N HIS A 1010 14.59 13.83 45.03
CA HIS A 1010 14.04 12.64 45.66
C HIS A 1010 13.59 11.59 44.64
N THR A 1011 13.00 11.98 43.52
CA THR A 1011 12.63 11.01 42.47
C THR A 1011 13.86 10.29 41.90
N PHE A 1012 14.92 11.04 41.59
CA PHE A 1012 16.17 10.46 41.11
C PHE A 1012 16.86 9.59 42.16
N ASP A 1013 16.83 10.02 43.42
CA ASP A 1013 17.36 9.26 44.54
C ASP A 1013 16.66 7.90 44.67
N GLN A 1014 15.33 7.86 44.69
CA GLN A 1014 14.59 6.60 44.79
C GLN A 1014 14.82 5.66 43.60
N LYS A 1015 14.91 6.20 42.38
CA LYS A 1015 15.26 5.41 41.18
C LYS A 1015 16.69 4.87 41.25
N ARG A 1016 17.65 5.68 41.70
CA ARG A 1016 19.06 5.27 41.88
C ARG A 1016 19.21 4.19 42.94
N LEU A 1017 18.49 4.34 44.06
CA LEU A 1017 18.44 3.38 45.16
C LEU A 1017 17.65 2.10 44.81
N LYS A 1018 17.01 2.04 43.63
CA LYS A 1018 16.19 0.91 43.18
C LYS A 1018 15.16 0.48 44.25
N GLN A 1019 14.54 1.46 44.89
CA GLN A 1019 13.64 1.20 46.03
C GLN A 1019 12.36 0.48 45.57
N PRO A 1020 11.92 -0.58 46.29
CA PRO A 1020 10.72 -1.33 45.92
C PRO A 1020 9.45 -0.55 46.21
N LEU A 1021 8.32 -1.02 45.68
CA LEU A 1021 6.99 -0.45 45.94
C LEU A 1021 6.77 -0.22 47.44
N TYR A 1022 6.32 0.97 47.80
CA TYR A 1022 5.95 1.30 49.18
C TYR A 1022 4.51 0.85 49.46
N ARG A 1023 4.32 0.17 50.59
CA ARG A 1023 3.01 -0.13 51.17
C ARG A 1023 3.05 0.35 52.62
N HIS A 1024 2.05 1.14 53.01
CA HIS A 1024 1.99 1.67 54.37
C HIS A 1024 1.82 0.50 55.37
N PRO A 1025 2.58 0.47 56.48
CA PRO A 1025 2.46 -0.57 57.50
C PRO A 1025 1.05 -0.60 58.11
N TRP A 1026 0.57 -1.78 58.49
CA TRP A 1026 -0.79 -1.94 59.04
C TRP A 1026 -0.88 -1.46 60.48
N GLU A 1027 0.20 -1.59 61.23
CA GLU A 1027 0.35 -1.13 62.60
C GLU A 1027 0.22 0.40 62.76
N ASP A 1028 0.44 1.16 61.69
CA ASP A 1028 0.30 2.62 61.65
C ASP A 1028 -1.14 3.07 61.32
N VAL A 1029 -2.07 2.13 61.05
CA VAL A 1029 -3.45 2.43 60.64
C VAL A 1029 -4.45 1.92 61.67
N LEU A 1030 -5.22 2.85 62.25
CA LEU A 1030 -6.35 2.50 63.11
C LEU A 1030 -7.56 2.06 62.26
N TYR A 1031 -7.80 0.75 62.19
CA TYR A 1031 -8.98 0.17 61.55
C TYR A 1031 -10.17 0.16 62.53
N THR A 1032 -11.06 1.15 62.44
CA THR A 1032 -12.33 1.14 63.19
C THR A 1032 -13.39 0.37 62.42
N LYS A 1033 -14.08 -0.56 63.09
CA LYS A 1033 -15.23 -1.30 62.54
C LYS A 1033 -16.46 -0.42 62.36
#